data_AF-A0A3M1NGX2-F1
#
_entry.id   AF-A0A3M1NGX2-F1
#
_cell.length_a   1.000
_cell.length_b   1.000
_cell.length_c   1.000
_cell.angle_alpha   90.00
_cell.angle_beta   90.00
_cell.angle_gamma   90.00
#
_symmetry.space_group_name_H-M   'P 1'
#
loop_
_entity.id
_entity.type
_entity.pdbx_description
1 polymer ?
#
loop_
_entity_poly.entity_id
_entity_poly.type
_entity_poly.pdbx_seq_one_letter_code
_entity_poly.pdbx_strand_id
1 'polypeptide(L)'
;MKLKHLATCLLLLAVITLSAAAADLTSVTDTLSDYTAGASSNHTINFTTATDSNLTEIIIGFPAGFDVSAASNGTFSGLTGNNFACGAAGQNVSCTFDSENVTAGSNISVEILNVKNANVTGNYTVSVKTLNSSVSVDGPTNSSAFEIMPAGLGDFIIDVNESQFIFVPFNFLLVALDEFGNVKTDYSGNVTFNSNDPDATLPSDNGTAWANGAATFELTFNNVGIFTFNVTDGSVTKESPDINVSSQAPNITSSPVLTGAVGALYVYDVEAEDPENETLTFSLTQHPNNMTINESTGLIEWVPESEGMFNVTVEVRDEYNNTDNQSYQVNVSSEVISYNVLTPTFGGPNQKRTNPKARYLEDRAPVRVTAVVQLKNNGAFDITNITATDTVNDARFNMTYELPSVIPAGQTVNVNLTATVPADLDAIKSNFEVNIENIGLIKFMGTANGTAVESQEIPLTMQAENNLAFKDMDVCVNNDCENVDDGDNVDKIKPGDDMEVKVELENTFNRNDRVSINDVEVEVEINDRDFDVSENERLGDIREDDTDQESITFDVDRNTDEDTYSMEVRAFGEDENGARHGEVWHIDLDVEREIHSIDVRSLTLSPDKILCNQRSVELRVNVENTGKRDEEEVAIEVVGDSLNYREKITNLKLDKDDKTTRVFTIPLPKDLKSGKHAIGVTTFYDFNQPSDAEVVYVVAPECNAGEEEGESTYTPPDFSDQIGIVVEESNTSSGLGQFDFEGTLGAEEEKSFTESNAYVALLVIAIIVVLAAAIGITVRLLR
;
A
#
# COMPACT_ATOMS: atom_id res chain seq x y z
N MET A 1 9.02 -18.35 60.45
CA MET A 1 10.03 -19.38 60.77
C MET A 1 9.46 -20.27 61.87
N LYS A 2 9.17 -21.55 61.55
CA LYS A 2 9.25 -22.81 62.35
C LYS A 2 8.78 -22.80 63.83
N LEU A 3 8.15 -23.81 64.43
CA LEU A 3 7.71 -25.17 64.09
C LEU A 3 6.83 -25.68 65.27
N LYS A 4 5.96 -26.64 64.98
CA LYS A 4 5.12 -27.50 65.85
C LYS A 4 5.84 -28.22 67.01
N HIS A 5 5.07 -28.59 68.05
CA HIS A 5 4.90 -29.92 68.75
C HIS A 5 4.40 -29.66 70.20
N LEU A 6 3.38 -30.29 70.82
CA LEU A 6 3.12 -31.72 71.11
C LEU A 6 1.70 -31.79 71.79
N ALA A 7 0.62 -32.30 71.20
CA ALA A 7 0.01 -33.65 71.31
C ALA A 7 -0.59 -34.14 72.67
N THR A 8 -1.91 -34.46 72.61
CA THR A 8 -2.68 -35.59 73.23
C THR A 8 -3.10 -35.58 74.73
N CYS A 9 -4.43 -35.51 75.03
CA CYS A 9 -5.41 -36.61 75.34
C CYS A 9 -5.29 -37.16 76.80
N LEU A 10 -6.30 -37.50 77.63
CA LEU A 10 -7.71 -37.90 77.45
C LEU A 10 -8.43 -38.05 78.85
N LEU A 11 -9.76 -37.77 78.89
CA LEU A 11 -10.85 -38.41 79.71
C LEU A 11 -10.92 -38.35 81.27
N LEU A 12 -12.03 -37.79 81.83
CA LEU A 12 -13.21 -38.56 82.29
C LEU A 12 -14.44 -37.67 82.67
N LEU A 13 -15.64 -38.19 82.38
CA LEU A 13 -17.02 -37.64 82.42
C LEU A 13 -17.62 -37.21 83.79
N ALA A 14 -18.57 -36.27 83.76
CA ALA A 14 -19.89 -36.36 84.44
C ALA A 14 -20.94 -35.32 83.95
N VAL A 15 -21.88 -35.79 83.12
CA VAL A 15 -23.32 -35.47 82.98
C VAL A 15 -23.83 -34.04 83.27
N ILE A 16 -24.16 -33.27 82.22
CA ILE A 16 -25.30 -32.33 82.15
C ILE A 16 -25.94 -32.48 80.76
N THR A 17 -27.27 -32.44 80.73
CA THR A 17 -28.23 -32.87 79.70
C THR A 17 -28.02 -32.32 78.28
N LEU A 18 -28.10 -33.20 77.28
CA LEU A 18 -28.34 -32.87 75.87
C LEU A 18 -29.77 -32.28 75.76
N SER A 19 -29.94 -30.97 75.67
CA SER A 19 -31.25 -30.38 75.38
C SER A 19 -31.59 -30.69 73.92
N ALA A 20 -32.66 -31.45 73.68
CA ALA A 20 -33.23 -31.58 72.34
C ALA A 20 -33.53 -30.17 71.81
N ALA A 21 -33.27 -29.92 70.52
CA ALA A 21 -33.68 -28.67 69.89
C ALA A 21 -35.21 -28.54 70.00
N ALA A 22 -35.67 -27.37 70.43
CA ALA A 22 -37.10 -27.04 70.49
C ALA A 22 -37.74 -27.15 69.10
N ALA A 23 -38.98 -27.62 69.02
CA ALA A 23 -39.70 -27.68 67.74
C ALA A 23 -40.06 -26.27 67.26
N ASP A 24 -40.21 -26.07 65.94
CA ASP A 24 -40.62 -24.76 65.42
C ASP A 24 -42.12 -24.54 65.59
N LEU A 25 -42.50 -23.32 65.98
CA LEU A 25 -43.89 -22.87 65.95
C LEU A 25 -44.39 -22.86 64.50
N THR A 26 -45.71 -22.95 64.30
CA THR A 26 -46.32 -22.79 62.97
C THR A 26 -47.30 -21.62 62.94
N SER A 27 -47.63 -21.13 61.74
CA SER A 27 -48.59 -20.03 61.55
C SER A 27 -48.25 -18.73 62.30
N VAL A 28 -46.97 -18.44 62.50
CA VAL A 28 -46.51 -17.24 63.21
C VAL A 28 -46.82 -16.00 62.35
N THR A 29 -47.63 -15.09 62.86
CA THR A 29 -48.02 -13.83 62.20
C THR A 29 -47.99 -12.69 63.20
N ASP A 30 -47.78 -11.47 62.72
CA ASP A 30 -47.87 -10.24 63.49
C ASP A 30 -48.73 -9.23 62.72
N THR A 31 -49.74 -8.66 63.37
CA THR A 31 -50.59 -7.61 62.81
C THR A 31 -50.54 -6.38 63.69
N LEU A 32 -50.28 -5.23 63.07
CA LEU A 32 -50.09 -3.95 63.74
C LEU A 32 -51.37 -3.10 63.71
N SER A 33 -51.59 -2.28 64.74
CA SER A 33 -52.68 -1.28 64.72
C SER A 33 -52.36 -0.07 63.85
N ASP A 34 -51.07 0.26 63.73
CA ASP A 34 -50.53 1.31 62.89
C ASP A 34 -49.23 0.80 62.24
N TYR A 35 -49.16 0.87 60.91
CA TYR A 35 -48.01 0.40 60.12
C TYR A 35 -47.04 1.53 59.78
N THR A 36 -47.27 2.77 60.24
CA THR A 36 -46.42 3.91 59.88
C THR A 36 -45.09 3.91 60.64
N ALA A 37 -44.02 4.35 59.96
CA ALA A 37 -42.69 4.46 60.53
C ALA A 37 -42.69 5.37 61.77
N GLY A 38 -42.05 4.91 62.84
CA GLY A 38 -41.94 5.64 64.11
C GLY A 38 -43.25 5.78 64.92
N ALA A 39 -44.38 5.25 64.47
CA ALA A 39 -45.63 5.30 65.24
C ALA A 39 -45.63 4.34 66.43
N SER A 40 -46.35 4.70 67.50
CA SER A 40 -46.66 3.78 68.58
C SER A 40 -47.82 2.87 68.16
N SER A 41 -47.54 1.57 68.08
CA SER A 41 -48.42 0.54 67.55
C SER A 41 -48.62 -0.59 68.56
N ASN A 42 -49.79 -1.21 68.48
CA ASN A 42 -50.06 -2.46 69.16
C ASN A 42 -49.80 -3.61 68.19
N HIS A 43 -49.03 -4.61 68.64
CA HIS A 43 -48.69 -5.79 67.86
C HIS A 43 -49.50 -6.99 68.35
N THR A 44 -50.21 -7.67 67.47
CA THR A 44 -50.95 -8.89 67.77
C THR A 44 -50.26 -10.09 67.12
N ILE A 45 -49.57 -10.88 67.93
CA ILE A 45 -48.78 -12.02 67.51
C ILE A 45 -49.62 -13.29 67.64
N ASN A 46 -49.92 -13.96 66.52
CA ASN A 46 -50.60 -15.26 66.51
C ASN A 46 -49.62 -16.36 66.15
N PHE A 47 -49.68 -17.51 66.82
CA PHE A 47 -48.88 -18.69 66.48
C PHE A 47 -49.57 -19.98 66.95
N THR A 48 -49.14 -21.11 66.38
CA THR A 48 -49.60 -22.45 66.75
C THR A 48 -48.44 -23.24 67.39
N THR A 49 -48.67 -23.78 68.59
CA THR A 49 -47.66 -24.57 69.33
C THR A 49 -47.33 -25.89 68.62
N ALA A 50 -46.11 -26.38 68.80
CA ALA A 50 -45.63 -27.61 68.16
C ALA A 50 -45.37 -28.74 69.15
N THR A 51 -45.16 -28.43 70.42
CA THR A 51 -44.84 -29.40 71.47
C THR A 51 -45.84 -29.35 72.61
N ASP A 52 -46.31 -30.52 73.08
CA ASP A 52 -47.05 -30.64 74.33
C ASP A 52 -46.16 -30.22 75.52
N SER A 53 -46.51 -29.17 76.26
CA SER A 53 -45.71 -28.70 77.40
C SER A 53 -46.49 -27.80 78.35
N ASN A 54 -45.97 -27.63 79.57
CA ASN A 54 -46.43 -26.60 80.51
C ASN A 54 -45.70 -25.28 80.21
N LEU A 55 -46.35 -24.35 79.52
CA LEU A 55 -45.76 -23.05 79.23
C LEU A 55 -45.84 -22.12 80.45
N THR A 56 -44.80 -21.32 80.64
CA THR A 56 -44.72 -20.30 81.71
C THR A 56 -44.35 -18.92 81.17
N GLU A 57 -43.75 -18.86 79.98
CA GLU A 57 -43.23 -17.62 79.41
C GLU A 57 -43.25 -17.69 77.87
N ILE A 58 -43.60 -16.58 77.23
CA ILE A 58 -43.48 -16.35 75.79
C ILE A 58 -42.52 -15.19 75.59
N ILE A 59 -41.51 -15.37 74.75
CA ILE A 59 -40.54 -14.33 74.38
C ILE A 59 -40.79 -13.95 72.92
N ILE A 60 -41.05 -12.66 72.69
CA ILE A 60 -41.19 -12.05 71.37
C ILE A 60 -39.97 -11.17 71.13
N GLY A 61 -39.10 -11.57 70.21
CA GLY A 61 -37.94 -10.79 69.80
C GLY A 61 -38.27 -9.88 68.63
N PHE A 62 -38.21 -8.57 68.87
CA PHE A 62 -38.37 -7.56 67.84
C PHE A 62 -37.03 -7.30 67.12
N PRO A 63 -37.05 -7.04 65.81
CA PRO A 63 -35.83 -6.72 65.07
C PRO A 63 -35.26 -5.35 65.50
N ALA A 64 -34.03 -5.06 65.09
CA ALA A 64 -33.42 -3.76 65.33
C ALA A 64 -34.24 -2.63 64.66
N GLY A 65 -34.33 -1.49 65.33
CA GLY A 65 -35.09 -0.31 64.87
C GLY A 65 -36.41 -0.09 65.61
N PHE A 66 -37.05 -1.17 66.10
CA PHE A 66 -38.23 -1.06 66.97
C PHE A 66 -37.80 -0.69 68.40
N ASP A 67 -38.57 0.19 69.04
CA ASP A 67 -38.40 0.53 70.45
C ASP A 67 -39.53 -0.10 71.27
N VAL A 68 -39.16 -1.14 72.03
CA VAL A 68 -40.06 -1.90 72.89
C VAL A 68 -40.02 -1.43 74.35
N SER A 69 -39.27 -0.38 74.69
CA SER A 69 -39.06 0.02 76.09
C SER A 69 -40.34 0.38 76.85
N ALA A 70 -41.39 0.80 76.13
CA ALA A 70 -42.72 1.10 76.67
C ALA A 70 -43.72 -0.06 76.53
N ALA A 71 -43.28 -1.23 76.05
CA ALA A 71 -44.15 -2.37 75.76
C ALA A 71 -44.86 -2.88 77.04
N SER A 72 -46.18 -3.07 76.94
CA SER A 72 -47.02 -3.59 78.02
C SER A 72 -47.96 -4.69 77.54
N ASN A 73 -48.54 -5.44 78.48
CA ASN A 73 -49.49 -6.51 78.15
C ASN A 73 -50.79 -5.96 77.54
N GLY A 74 -51.24 -6.58 76.44
CA GLY A 74 -52.57 -6.42 75.88
C GLY A 74 -53.44 -7.63 76.19
N THR A 75 -54.29 -8.00 75.23
CA THR A 75 -55.13 -9.21 75.29
C THR A 75 -54.35 -10.49 75.01
N PHE A 76 -54.72 -11.56 75.72
CA PHE A 76 -54.20 -12.91 75.50
C PHE A 76 -55.37 -13.84 75.18
N SER A 77 -55.21 -14.69 74.17
CA SER A 77 -56.18 -15.75 73.87
C SER A 77 -55.49 -17.07 73.51
N GLY A 78 -56.20 -18.19 73.71
CA GLY A 78 -55.61 -19.53 73.61
C GLY A 78 -54.88 -20.00 74.88
N LEU A 79 -54.85 -19.15 75.91
CA LEU A 79 -54.33 -19.42 77.25
C LEU A 79 -55.43 -19.09 78.28
N THR A 80 -55.52 -19.90 79.33
CA THR A 80 -56.48 -19.84 80.45
C THR A 80 -55.81 -19.51 81.78
N GLY A 81 -54.48 -19.37 81.80
CA GLY A 81 -53.71 -18.91 82.95
C GLY A 81 -54.17 -17.55 83.47
N ASN A 82 -53.75 -17.20 84.69
CA ASN A 82 -53.94 -15.87 85.28
C ASN A 82 -52.57 -15.17 85.41
N ASN A 83 -52.58 -13.89 85.81
CA ASN A 83 -51.37 -13.08 86.05
C ASN A 83 -50.47 -12.82 84.83
N PHE A 84 -51.05 -12.57 83.65
CA PHE A 84 -50.28 -12.16 82.47
C PHE A 84 -49.55 -10.84 82.70
N ALA A 85 -48.22 -10.83 82.55
CA ALA A 85 -47.40 -9.64 82.60
C ALA A 85 -46.36 -9.68 81.49
N CYS A 86 -46.31 -8.64 80.66
CA CYS A 86 -45.26 -8.44 79.66
C CYS A 86 -44.34 -7.31 80.06
N GLY A 87 -43.05 -7.46 79.82
CA GLY A 87 -42.06 -6.40 80.00
C GLY A 87 -40.90 -6.54 79.02
N ALA A 88 -40.31 -5.40 78.67
CA ALA A 88 -39.18 -5.34 77.78
C ALA A 88 -37.86 -5.71 78.50
N ALA A 89 -37.05 -6.51 77.84
CA ALA A 89 -35.70 -6.87 78.23
C ALA A 89 -34.80 -6.83 76.97
N GLY A 90 -34.18 -5.68 76.71
CA GLY A 90 -33.51 -5.43 75.43
C GLY A 90 -34.54 -5.35 74.29
N GLN A 91 -34.27 -6.01 73.16
CA GLN A 91 -35.21 -6.10 72.03
C GLN A 91 -36.28 -7.19 72.20
N ASN A 92 -36.27 -7.90 73.32
CA ASN A 92 -37.24 -8.95 73.59
C ASN A 92 -38.34 -8.41 74.51
N VAL A 93 -39.58 -8.74 74.21
CA VAL A 93 -40.70 -8.61 75.13
C VAL A 93 -40.96 -9.99 75.73
N SER A 94 -40.72 -10.12 77.03
CA SER A 94 -40.99 -11.35 77.78
C SER A 94 -42.36 -11.23 78.44
N CYS A 95 -43.24 -12.18 78.16
CA CYS A 95 -44.58 -12.30 78.72
C CYS A 95 -44.68 -13.53 79.61
N THR A 96 -44.79 -13.33 80.91
CA THR A 96 -44.90 -14.39 81.92
C THR A 96 -46.34 -14.57 82.38
N PHE A 97 -46.71 -15.81 82.71
CA PHE A 97 -48.04 -16.18 83.22
C PHE A 97 -47.95 -17.42 84.12
N ASP A 98 -49.01 -17.70 84.87
CA ASP A 98 -49.10 -18.93 85.67
C ASP A 98 -48.97 -20.17 84.77
N SER A 99 -48.16 -21.15 85.17
CA SER A 99 -47.88 -22.37 84.38
C SER A 99 -49.15 -23.01 83.80
N GLU A 100 -49.19 -23.17 82.48
CA GLU A 100 -50.37 -23.69 81.76
C GLU A 100 -50.00 -24.85 80.83
N ASN A 101 -50.80 -25.91 80.86
CA ASN A 101 -50.62 -27.07 79.99
C ASN A 101 -51.21 -26.79 78.60
N VAL A 102 -50.35 -26.76 77.59
CA VAL A 102 -50.73 -26.51 76.19
C VAL A 102 -50.35 -27.73 75.35
N THR A 103 -51.30 -28.21 74.55
CA THR A 103 -51.04 -29.31 73.60
C THR A 103 -50.50 -28.78 72.27
N ALA A 104 -49.72 -29.60 71.56
CA ALA A 104 -49.30 -29.34 70.18
C ALA A 104 -50.54 -29.08 69.29
N GLY A 105 -50.44 -28.06 68.43
CA GLY A 105 -51.55 -27.60 67.58
C GLY A 105 -52.47 -26.56 68.21
N SER A 106 -52.17 -26.05 69.42
CA SER A 106 -52.97 -25.00 70.05
C SER A 106 -52.65 -23.64 69.45
N ASN A 107 -53.67 -22.84 69.13
CA ASN A 107 -53.51 -21.48 68.63
C ASN A 107 -53.46 -20.49 69.80
N ILE A 108 -52.39 -19.72 69.87
CA ILE A 108 -52.16 -18.69 70.88
C ILE A 108 -52.09 -17.33 70.19
N SER A 109 -52.70 -16.32 70.80
CA SER A 109 -52.60 -14.92 70.40
C SER A 109 -52.14 -14.07 71.57
N VAL A 110 -51.12 -13.24 71.34
CA VAL A 110 -50.55 -12.32 72.32
C VAL A 110 -50.53 -10.91 71.74
N GLU A 111 -51.24 -9.99 72.38
CA GLU A 111 -51.18 -8.57 72.04
C GLU A 111 -50.17 -7.84 72.94
N ILE A 112 -49.26 -7.10 72.32
CA ILE A 112 -48.28 -6.23 72.97
C ILE A 112 -48.64 -4.79 72.63
N LEU A 113 -48.90 -3.98 73.66
CA LEU A 113 -49.26 -2.57 73.49
C LEU A 113 -48.03 -1.67 73.52
N ASN A 114 -48.12 -0.50 72.89
CA ASN A 114 -47.14 0.59 72.98
C ASN A 114 -45.71 0.26 72.47
N VAL A 115 -45.59 -0.57 71.44
CA VAL A 115 -44.31 -0.75 70.74
C VAL A 115 -44.16 0.37 69.73
N LYS A 116 -43.01 1.04 69.68
CA LYS A 116 -42.74 2.04 68.64
C LYS A 116 -42.14 1.34 67.42
N ASN A 117 -42.79 1.51 66.27
CA ASN A 117 -42.34 0.99 64.98
C ASN A 117 -40.95 1.52 64.62
N ALA A 118 -40.25 0.78 63.76
CA ALA A 118 -38.98 1.24 63.21
C ALA A 118 -39.15 2.57 62.47
N ASN A 119 -38.12 3.43 62.54
CA ASN A 119 -38.07 4.69 61.77
C ASN A 119 -37.70 4.45 60.30
N VAL A 120 -37.30 3.23 59.93
CA VAL A 120 -36.95 2.85 58.55
C VAL A 120 -38.09 2.04 57.98
N THR A 121 -38.52 2.37 56.77
CA THR A 121 -39.59 1.64 56.07
C THR A 121 -39.09 0.30 55.54
N GLY A 122 -39.99 -0.67 55.41
CA GLY A 122 -39.69 -1.95 54.76
C GLY A 122 -40.29 -3.15 55.49
N ASN A 123 -39.85 -4.33 55.08
CA ASN A 123 -40.40 -5.59 55.56
C ASN A 123 -39.66 -6.10 56.81
N TYR A 124 -40.42 -6.37 57.87
CA TYR A 124 -39.92 -6.85 59.16
C TYR A 124 -40.61 -8.14 59.57
N THR A 125 -39.95 -8.90 60.45
CA THR A 125 -40.50 -10.10 61.10
C THR A 125 -40.18 -10.05 62.58
N VAL A 126 -41.07 -10.53 63.43
CA VAL A 126 -40.79 -10.78 64.85
C VAL A 126 -40.46 -12.26 65.07
N SER A 127 -39.61 -12.56 66.04
CA SER A 127 -39.30 -13.94 66.43
C SER A 127 -40.10 -14.32 67.67
N VAL A 128 -40.65 -15.53 67.72
CA VAL A 128 -41.46 -16.01 68.84
C VAL A 128 -40.88 -17.30 69.39
N LYS A 129 -40.76 -17.39 70.71
CA LYS A 129 -40.26 -18.57 71.41
C LYS A 129 -41.09 -18.79 72.68
N THR A 130 -41.46 -20.03 72.95
CA THR A 130 -42.20 -20.42 74.17
C THR A 130 -41.27 -21.15 75.14
N LEU A 131 -41.45 -20.95 76.43
CA LEU A 131 -40.59 -21.51 77.48
C LEU A 131 -41.42 -22.16 78.59
N ASN A 132 -40.84 -23.19 79.19
CA ASN A 132 -41.26 -23.80 80.44
C ASN A 132 -40.13 -23.61 81.46
N SER A 133 -40.37 -22.82 82.50
CA SER A 133 -39.40 -22.58 83.58
C SER A 133 -38.01 -22.22 83.06
N SER A 134 -37.96 -21.27 82.12
CA SER A 134 -36.74 -20.79 81.42
C SER A 134 -36.09 -21.78 80.45
N VAL A 135 -36.69 -22.94 80.18
CA VAL A 135 -36.25 -23.89 79.15
C VAL A 135 -37.11 -23.72 77.90
N SER A 136 -36.48 -23.61 76.73
CA SER A 136 -37.20 -23.52 75.44
C SER A 136 -38.08 -24.74 75.20
N VAL A 137 -39.34 -24.50 74.81
CA VAL A 137 -40.30 -25.52 74.39
C VAL A 137 -40.43 -25.52 72.87
N ASP A 138 -40.89 -24.40 72.30
CA ASP A 138 -40.97 -24.18 70.86
C ASP A 138 -40.20 -22.90 70.47
N GLY A 139 -39.69 -22.86 69.24
CA GLY A 139 -38.99 -21.71 68.66
C GLY A 139 -37.55 -21.48 69.15
N PRO A 140 -36.89 -20.43 68.67
CA PRO A 140 -37.48 -19.25 68.03
C PRO A 140 -37.93 -19.50 66.59
N THR A 141 -39.12 -19.01 66.24
CA THR A 141 -39.66 -19.03 64.86
C THR A 141 -40.10 -17.62 64.46
N ASN A 142 -39.75 -17.19 63.25
CA ASN A 142 -40.10 -15.87 62.74
C ASN A 142 -41.54 -15.81 62.22
N SER A 143 -42.18 -14.67 62.37
CA SER A 143 -43.47 -14.36 61.75
C SER A 143 -43.37 -14.28 60.22
N SER A 144 -44.52 -14.32 59.55
CA SER A 144 -44.64 -13.75 58.21
C SER A 144 -44.18 -12.29 58.20
N ALA A 145 -43.62 -11.82 57.09
CA ALA A 145 -43.19 -10.43 56.97
C ALA A 145 -44.39 -9.48 56.97
N PHE A 146 -44.25 -8.35 57.67
CA PHE A 146 -45.16 -7.21 57.62
C PHE A 146 -44.38 -5.96 57.20
N GLU A 147 -45.04 -5.02 56.54
CA GLU A 147 -44.40 -3.82 55.98
C GLU A 147 -44.64 -2.60 56.88
N ILE A 148 -43.57 -1.91 57.26
CA ILE A 148 -43.65 -0.57 57.84
C ILE A 148 -43.66 0.45 56.71
N MET A 149 -44.75 1.22 56.64
CA MET A 149 -45.02 2.26 55.63
C MET A 149 -44.38 3.60 56.02
N PRO A 150 -44.09 4.48 55.04
CA PRO A 150 -43.54 5.81 55.30
C PRO A 150 -44.43 6.68 56.21
N ALA A 151 -43.80 7.58 56.97
CA ALA A 151 -44.50 8.56 57.80
C ALA A 151 -45.08 9.74 56.98
N GLY A 152 -45.48 10.82 57.66
CA GLY A 152 -45.88 12.08 57.01
C GLY A 152 -44.75 12.68 56.18
N LEU A 153 -45.08 13.51 55.18
CA LEU A 153 -44.08 14.17 54.34
C LEU A 153 -43.18 15.07 55.20
N GLY A 154 -41.86 14.91 55.06
CA GLY A 154 -40.85 15.67 55.78
C GLY A 154 -40.00 16.57 54.89
N ASP A 155 -39.62 16.12 53.69
CA ASP A 155 -38.74 16.86 52.77
C ASP A 155 -38.96 16.43 51.31
N PHE A 156 -38.39 17.20 50.39
CA PHE A 156 -38.17 16.78 49.01
C PHE A 156 -36.66 16.73 48.68
N ILE A 157 -36.27 15.78 47.83
CA ILE A 157 -34.98 15.82 47.11
C ILE A 157 -35.25 16.25 45.67
N ILE A 158 -34.47 17.21 45.20
CA ILE A 158 -34.40 17.60 43.79
C ILE A 158 -33.08 17.08 43.23
N ASP A 159 -33.14 16.23 42.21
CA ASP A 159 -32.00 15.76 41.44
C ASP A 159 -32.09 16.35 40.03
N VAL A 160 -31.17 17.26 39.71
CA VAL A 160 -31.17 18.12 38.53
C VAL A 160 -29.76 18.36 38.03
N ASN A 161 -29.60 18.54 36.71
CA ASN A 161 -28.34 18.99 36.13
C ASN A 161 -28.19 20.51 36.34
N GLU A 162 -27.09 20.92 36.98
CA GLU A 162 -26.78 22.30 37.36
C GLU A 162 -26.21 23.16 36.19
N SER A 163 -26.14 22.62 34.98
CA SER A 163 -25.77 23.37 33.76
C SER A 163 -26.81 23.16 32.67
N GLN A 164 -27.42 24.25 32.24
CA GLN A 164 -28.52 24.26 31.27
C GLN A 164 -28.30 25.32 30.19
N PHE A 165 -29.06 25.21 29.10
CA PHE A 165 -29.13 26.22 28.06
C PHE A 165 -30.49 26.90 28.05
N ILE A 166 -30.53 28.17 27.68
CA ILE A 166 -31.80 28.88 27.52
C ILE A 166 -32.66 28.21 26.44
N PHE A 167 -33.99 28.29 26.58
CA PHE A 167 -34.98 27.72 25.65
C PHE A 167 -34.94 26.19 25.47
N VAL A 168 -34.00 25.49 26.12
CA VAL A 168 -33.90 24.02 26.09
C VAL A 168 -34.65 23.43 27.30
N PRO A 169 -35.72 22.65 27.10
CA PRO A 169 -36.39 21.96 28.19
C PRO A 169 -35.48 20.88 28.79
N PHE A 170 -35.43 20.82 30.12
CA PHE A 170 -34.69 19.80 30.84
C PHE A 170 -35.55 19.14 31.91
N ASN A 171 -35.22 17.87 32.19
CA ASN A 171 -35.91 17.08 33.21
C ASN A 171 -35.16 17.12 34.53
N PHE A 172 -35.91 17.16 35.63
CA PHE A 172 -35.40 16.91 36.97
C PHE A 172 -36.26 15.86 37.69
N LEU A 173 -35.62 15.11 38.59
CA LEU A 173 -36.29 14.11 39.42
C LEU A 173 -36.59 14.72 40.79
N LEU A 174 -37.83 14.56 41.23
CA LEU A 174 -38.30 14.94 42.55
C LEU A 174 -38.62 13.69 43.36
N VAL A 175 -38.09 13.57 44.58
CA VAL A 175 -38.37 12.46 45.50
C VAL A 175 -38.96 13.00 46.79
N ALA A 176 -40.16 12.55 47.13
CA ALA A 176 -40.83 12.85 48.40
C ALA A 176 -40.22 11.98 49.51
N LEU A 177 -39.80 12.61 50.61
CA LEU A 177 -39.29 11.93 51.79
C LEU A 177 -40.23 12.12 52.97
N ASP A 178 -40.34 11.10 53.82
CA ASP A 178 -41.01 11.24 55.11
C ASP A 178 -40.14 11.97 56.15
N GLU A 179 -40.70 12.23 57.33
CA GLU A 179 -40.01 12.89 58.46
C GLU A 179 -38.73 12.19 58.94
N PHE A 180 -38.52 10.93 58.56
CA PHE A 180 -37.34 10.12 58.91
C PHE A 180 -36.36 9.96 57.73
N GLY A 181 -36.65 10.55 56.58
CA GLY A 181 -35.83 10.49 55.37
C GLY A 181 -36.05 9.24 54.51
N ASN A 182 -37.11 8.46 54.76
CA ASN A 182 -37.50 7.37 53.87
C ASN A 182 -38.27 7.91 52.66
N VAL A 183 -38.21 7.22 51.52
CA VAL A 183 -39.05 7.59 50.38
C VAL A 183 -40.51 7.41 50.75
N LYS A 184 -41.30 8.48 50.63
CA LYS A 184 -42.74 8.47 50.87
C LYS A 184 -43.45 7.85 49.67
N THR A 185 -43.41 6.52 49.59
CA THR A 185 -43.92 5.73 48.47
C THR A 185 -45.41 5.93 48.18
N ASP A 186 -46.18 6.34 49.18
CA ASP A 186 -47.61 6.62 49.14
C ASP A 186 -47.94 8.11 48.94
N TYR A 187 -46.96 8.94 48.58
CA TYR A 187 -47.19 10.35 48.31
C TYR A 187 -48.21 10.55 47.18
N SER A 188 -49.26 11.31 47.48
CA SER A 188 -50.41 11.57 46.60
C SER A 188 -50.82 13.05 46.57
N GLY A 189 -49.92 13.93 47.03
CA GLY A 189 -50.13 15.37 46.97
C GLY A 189 -49.87 15.95 45.58
N ASN A 190 -50.16 17.24 45.43
CA ASN A 190 -49.80 18.02 44.24
C ASN A 190 -48.74 19.04 44.63
N VAL A 191 -47.71 19.18 43.80
CA VAL A 191 -46.69 20.21 43.97
C VAL A 191 -46.91 21.41 43.05
N THR A 192 -46.44 22.57 43.49
CA THR A 192 -46.41 23.82 42.73
C THR A 192 -44.97 24.32 42.64
N PHE A 193 -44.64 24.94 41.51
CA PHE A 193 -43.30 25.40 41.20
C PHE A 193 -43.25 26.92 41.10
N ASN A 194 -42.13 27.51 41.51
CA ASN A 194 -41.81 28.92 41.32
C ASN A 194 -40.32 29.06 40.99
N SER A 195 -39.92 29.98 40.12
CA SER A 195 -38.50 30.26 39.83
C SER A 195 -38.16 31.73 40.07
N ASN A 196 -36.86 32.01 40.23
CA ASN A 196 -36.31 33.37 40.19
C ASN A 196 -35.99 33.85 38.75
N ASP A 197 -36.07 32.99 37.73
CA ASP A 197 -36.14 33.40 36.33
C ASP A 197 -37.56 33.91 36.03
N PRO A 198 -37.75 35.21 35.73
CA PRO A 198 -39.08 35.78 35.50
C PRO A 198 -39.80 35.21 34.27
N ASP A 199 -39.05 34.65 33.31
CA ASP A 199 -39.59 34.16 32.05
C ASP A 199 -39.60 32.64 31.97
N ALA A 200 -39.19 31.92 33.02
CA ALA A 200 -39.14 30.46 33.00
C ALA A 200 -40.50 29.81 32.70
N THR A 201 -40.46 28.74 31.90
CA THR A 201 -41.62 27.88 31.67
C THR A 201 -41.64 26.78 32.72
N LEU A 202 -42.56 26.89 33.68
CA LEU A 202 -42.62 26.00 34.84
C LEU A 202 -43.53 24.78 34.58
N PRO A 203 -43.20 23.62 35.18
CA PRO A 203 -44.04 22.43 35.10
C PRO A 203 -45.37 22.60 35.85
N SER A 204 -46.34 21.75 35.50
CA SER A 204 -47.61 21.61 36.24
C SER A 204 -47.78 20.18 36.76
N ASP A 205 -48.06 20.00 38.05
CA ASP A 205 -48.40 18.70 38.62
C ASP A 205 -49.92 18.49 38.69
N ASN A 206 -50.39 17.48 37.96
CA ASN A 206 -51.79 17.07 37.96
C ASN A 206 -52.11 15.94 38.96
N GLY A 207 -51.18 15.61 39.88
CA GLY A 207 -51.36 14.62 40.95
C GLY A 207 -51.26 13.17 40.49
N THR A 208 -50.79 12.93 39.26
CA THR A 208 -50.68 11.58 38.65
C THR A 208 -49.25 11.22 38.24
N ALA A 209 -48.30 12.16 38.38
CA ALA A 209 -46.90 11.96 37.99
C ALA A 209 -46.11 11.09 38.98
N TRP A 210 -46.62 10.89 40.19
CA TRP A 210 -45.94 10.21 41.28
C TRP A 210 -46.02 8.69 41.17
N ALA A 211 -44.87 8.04 41.14
CA ALA A 211 -44.73 6.59 41.22
C ALA A 211 -43.76 6.23 42.35
N ASN A 212 -44.25 5.51 43.37
CA ASN A 212 -43.47 5.13 44.54
C ASN A 212 -42.73 6.30 45.20
N GLY A 213 -43.38 7.47 45.31
CA GLY A 213 -42.81 8.65 45.96
C GLY A 213 -41.81 9.44 45.12
N ALA A 214 -41.68 9.16 43.83
CA ALA A 214 -40.84 9.93 42.91
C ALA A 214 -41.61 10.37 41.65
N ALA A 215 -41.26 11.53 41.10
CA ALA A 215 -41.86 12.10 39.89
C ALA A 215 -40.80 12.87 39.07
N THR A 216 -40.93 12.85 37.74
CA THR A 216 -40.08 13.65 36.83
C THR A 216 -40.88 14.81 36.27
N PHE A 217 -40.28 15.98 36.25
CA PHE A 217 -40.86 17.20 35.71
C PHE A 217 -39.91 17.87 34.72
N GLU A 218 -40.48 18.61 33.77
CA GLU A 218 -39.76 19.36 32.75
C GLU A 218 -39.84 20.86 33.04
N LEU A 219 -38.72 21.57 32.93
CA LEU A 219 -38.62 23.02 33.11
C LEU A 219 -37.75 23.61 32.00
N THR A 220 -38.03 24.86 31.63
CA THR A 220 -37.19 25.63 30.70
C THR A 220 -36.86 26.98 31.31
N PHE A 221 -35.56 27.32 31.34
CA PHE A 221 -35.09 28.68 31.64
C PHE A 221 -34.99 29.48 30.34
N ASN A 222 -35.34 30.76 30.38
CA ASN A 222 -35.45 31.61 29.20
C ASN A 222 -34.51 32.83 29.27
N ASN A 223 -33.69 32.91 30.31
CA ASN A 223 -32.67 33.94 30.50
C ASN A 223 -31.32 33.30 30.84
N VAL A 224 -30.21 33.97 30.52
CA VAL A 224 -28.85 33.58 30.91
C VAL A 224 -28.56 34.07 32.33
N GLY A 225 -27.95 33.23 33.16
CA GLY A 225 -27.64 33.56 34.55
C GLY A 225 -27.58 32.36 35.48
N ILE A 226 -27.60 32.63 36.78
CA ILE A 226 -27.71 31.61 37.83
C ILE A 226 -29.13 31.66 38.39
N PHE A 227 -29.87 30.56 38.25
CA PHE A 227 -31.27 30.47 38.65
C PHE A 227 -31.52 29.32 39.63
N THR A 228 -32.60 29.46 40.40
CA THR A 228 -33.14 28.43 41.29
C THR A 228 -34.64 28.28 41.04
N PHE A 229 -35.20 27.15 41.45
CA PHE A 229 -36.64 26.97 41.53
C PHE A 229 -37.03 26.31 42.85
N ASN A 230 -38.22 26.64 43.33
CA ASN A 230 -38.82 26.10 44.53
C ASN A 230 -39.96 25.16 44.17
N VAL A 231 -40.05 24.05 44.88
CA VAL A 231 -41.17 23.12 44.85
C VAL A 231 -41.87 23.12 46.20
N THR A 232 -43.20 23.24 46.21
CA THR A 232 -44.00 23.15 47.43
C THR A 232 -45.32 22.43 47.23
N ASP A 233 -45.71 21.60 48.21
CA ASP A 233 -47.04 21.01 48.30
C ASP A 233 -48.00 21.78 49.23
N GLY A 234 -47.59 22.97 49.67
CA GLY A 234 -48.27 23.81 50.65
C GLY A 234 -47.87 23.55 52.10
N SER A 235 -47.26 22.40 52.41
CA SER A 235 -46.77 22.06 53.76
C SER A 235 -45.24 22.08 53.82
N VAL A 236 -44.59 21.48 52.83
CA VAL A 236 -43.14 21.43 52.68
C VAL A 236 -42.72 22.26 51.47
N THR A 237 -41.59 22.97 51.57
CA THR A 237 -40.98 23.72 50.47
C THR A 237 -39.51 23.36 50.36
N LYS A 238 -39.04 23.11 49.14
CA LYS A 238 -37.64 22.83 48.84
C LYS A 238 -37.16 23.71 47.68
N GLU A 239 -35.99 24.31 47.85
CA GLU A 239 -35.28 25.05 46.80
C GLU A 239 -34.27 24.13 46.11
N SER A 240 -34.12 24.28 44.80
CA SER A 240 -33.09 23.61 44.00
C SER A 240 -31.68 24.12 44.35
N PRO A 241 -30.61 23.42 43.96
CA PRO A 241 -29.29 24.03 43.85
C PRO A 241 -29.27 25.20 42.86
N ASP A 242 -28.17 25.96 42.86
CA ASP A 242 -27.88 26.97 41.84
C ASP A 242 -27.70 26.30 40.48
N ILE A 243 -28.45 26.73 39.47
CA ILE A 243 -28.36 26.22 38.09
C ILE A 243 -27.75 27.30 37.21
N ASN A 244 -26.62 27.01 36.59
CA ASN A 244 -25.95 27.89 35.65
C ASN A 244 -26.58 27.71 34.26
N VAL A 245 -27.20 28.77 33.74
CA VAL A 245 -27.88 28.80 32.45
C VAL A 245 -27.10 29.70 31.50
N SER A 246 -26.64 29.14 30.38
CA SER A 246 -25.92 29.85 29.32
C SER A 246 -26.66 29.82 27.99
N SER A 247 -26.23 30.62 27.02
CA SER A 247 -26.58 30.43 25.59
C SER A 247 -25.46 29.62 24.92
N GLN A 248 -25.78 28.84 23.87
CA GLN A 248 -24.79 28.10 23.09
C GLN A 248 -24.12 29.02 22.07
N ALA A 249 -22.92 28.62 21.61
CA ALA A 249 -22.26 29.36 20.56
C ALA A 249 -22.91 29.09 19.19
N PRO A 250 -22.91 30.08 18.27
CA PRO A 250 -23.29 29.84 16.89
C PRO A 250 -22.33 28.87 16.20
N ASN A 251 -22.70 28.35 15.04
CA ASN A 251 -21.87 27.44 14.27
C ASN A 251 -21.90 27.79 12.77
N ILE A 252 -20.73 28.02 12.17
CA ILE A 252 -20.57 28.29 10.74
C ILE A 252 -20.72 26.97 9.97
N THR A 253 -21.65 26.92 9.02
CA THR A 253 -21.98 25.70 8.24
C THR A 253 -21.49 25.76 6.80
N SER A 254 -21.17 26.94 6.30
CA SER A 254 -20.66 27.19 4.94
C SER A 254 -19.18 26.82 4.76
N SER A 255 -18.78 26.57 3.50
CA SER A 255 -17.37 26.34 3.11
C SER A 255 -16.84 27.47 2.23
N PRO A 256 -15.64 28.03 2.52
CA PRO A 256 -15.12 29.19 1.81
C PRO A 256 -14.64 28.86 0.40
N VAL A 257 -14.70 29.86 -0.48
CA VAL A 257 -14.07 29.81 -1.80
C VAL A 257 -12.56 30.07 -1.64
N LEU A 258 -11.71 29.13 -2.06
CA LEU A 258 -10.27 29.18 -1.77
C LEU A 258 -9.42 29.80 -2.89
N THR A 259 -10.04 30.23 -3.98
CA THR A 259 -9.37 30.76 -5.16
C THR A 259 -9.95 32.10 -5.58
N GLY A 260 -9.09 33.05 -5.95
CA GLY A 260 -9.48 34.33 -6.53
C GLY A 260 -8.62 34.68 -7.74
N ALA A 261 -9.08 35.64 -8.54
CA ALA A 261 -8.33 36.18 -9.65
C ALA A 261 -8.11 37.68 -9.49
N VAL A 262 -6.93 38.16 -9.87
CA VAL A 262 -6.61 39.60 -9.84
C VAL A 262 -7.64 40.38 -10.66
N GLY A 263 -8.25 41.40 -10.06
CA GLY A 263 -9.24 42.27 -10.67
C GLY A 263 -10.65 41.66 -10.82
N ALA A 264 -10.89 40.42 -10.39
CA ALA A 264 -12.21 39.80 -10.38
C ALA A 264 -12.88 39.95 -9.00
N LEU A 265 -14.20 40.06 -8.97
CA LEU A 265 -14.95 40.08 -7.71
C LEU A 265 -14.96 38.68 -7.09
N TYR A 266 -14.30 38.53 -5.96
CA TYR A 266 -14.43 37.43 -5.03
C TYR A 266 -15.69 37.64 -4.18
N VAL A 267 -16.55 36.62 -4.11
CA VAL A 267 -17.76 36.61 -3.30
C VAL A 267 -17.81 35.34 -2.49
N TYR A 268 -18.15 35.45 -1.21
CA TYR A 268 -18.42 34.30 -0.34
C TYR A 268 -19.56 34.62 0.62
N ASP A 269 -20.60 33.78 0.63
CA ASP A 269 -21.74 33.92 1.52
C ASP A 269 -21.53 33.03 2.76
N VAL A 270 -21.33 33.66 3.93
CA VAL A 270 -21.11 32.94 5.17
C VAL A 270 -22.45 32.54 5.78
N GLU A 271 -22.77 31.26 5.70
CA GLU A 271 -23.89 30.65 6.40
C GLU A 271 -23.47 30.18 7.79
N ALA A 272 -24.27 30.53 8.81
CA ALA A 272 -24.13 30.10 10.19
C ALA A 272 -25.51 29.90 10.83
N GLU A 273 -25.58 28.97 11.79
CA GLU A 273 -26.79 28.64 12.55
C GLU A 273 -26.55 28.86 14.04
N ASP A 274 -27.60 29.28 14.74
CA ASP A 274 -27.63 29.43 16.19
C ASP A 274 -28.62 28.42 16.79
N PRO A 275 -28.25 27.60 17.78
CA PRO A 275 -29.15 26.57 18.32
C PRO A 275 -30.41 27.16 18.97
N GLU A 276 -30.31 28.36 19.53
CA GLU A 276 -31.38 29.13 20.16
C GLU A 276 -32.07 30.09 19.18
N ASN A 277 -31.60 30.12 17.92
CA ASN A 277 -32.09 30.95 16.82
C ASN A 277 -32.01 32.46 17.14
N GLU A 278 -30.93 32.84 17.82
CA GLU A 278 -30.59 34.22 18.17
C GLU A 278 -30.09 35.00 16.95
N THR A 279 -30.01 36.33 17.08
CA THR A 279 -29.54 37.19 15.97
C THR A 279 -28.02 37.14 15.87
N LEU A 280 -27.52 36.76 14.70
CA LEU A 280 -26.09 36.65 14.42
C LEU A 280 -25.51 37.93 13.82
N THR A 281 -24.29 38.27 14.24
CA THR A 281 -23.48 39.36 13.70
C THR A 281 -22.19 38.80 13.10
N PHE A 282 -21.91 39.15 11.84
CA PHE A 282 -20.75 38.67 11.09
C PHE A 282 -19.65 39.73 11.04
N SER A 283 -18.39 39.33 11.21
CA SER A 283 -17.24 40.24 11.08
C SER A 283 -16.00 39.55 10.53
N LEU A 284 -15.04 40.34 10.04
CA LEU A 284 -13.73 39.87 9.62
C LEU A 284 -12.67 40.31 10.63
N THR A 285 -12.00 39.35 11.25
CA THR A 285 -10.93 39.62 12.24
C THR A 285 -9.54 39.60 11.60
N GLN A 286 -9.40 38.94 10.44
CA GLN A 286 -8.22 38.97 9.59
C GLN A 286 -8.68 38.95 8.13
N HIS A 287 -8.20 39.87 7.29
CA HIS A 287 -8.56 39.93 5.87
C HIS A 287 -7.60 40.84 5.08
N PRO A 288 -7.51 40.70 3.73
CA PRO A 288 -6.79 41.63 2.88
C PRO A 288 -7.46 43.01 2.81
N ASN A 289 -6.70 44.02 2.34
CA ASN A 289 -7.23 45.36 2.11
C ASN A 289 -8.43 45.33 1.16
N ASN A 290 -9.42 46.19 1.42
CA ASN A 290 -10.64 46.36 0.64
C ASN A 290 -11.59 45.14 0.61
N MET A 291 -11.31 44.08 1.37
CA MET A 291 -12.29 43.02 1.63
C MET A 291 -13.28 43.50 2.69
N THR A 292 -14.57 43.33 2.44
CA THR A 292 -15.66 43.72 3.33
C THR A 292 -16.61 42.56 3.57
N ILE A 293 -17.28 42.54 4.72
CA ILE A 293 -18.38 41.61 5.05
C ILE A 293 -19.62 42.41 5.44
N ASN A 294 -20.80 41.96 5.03
CA ASN A 294 -22.05 42.51 5.54
C ASN A 294 -22.35 41.92 6.93
N GLU A 295 -22.44 42.78 7.95
CA GLU A 295 -22.63 42.37 9.34
C GLU A 295 -23.91 41.57 9.61
N SER A 296 -24.94 41.71 8.76
CA SER A 296 -26.24 41.06 8.92
C SER A 296 -26.48 39.85 8.02
N THR A 297 -25.79 39.77 6.88
CA THR A 297 -26.00 38.69 5.90
C THR A 297 -24.82 37.76 5.75
N GLY A 298 -23.65 38.09 6.29
CA GLY A 298 -22.44 37.27 6.12
C GLY A 298 -21.80 37.34 4.73
N LEU A 299 -22.32 38.18 3.82
CA LEU A 299 -21.80 38.29 2.44
C LEU A 299 -20.46 39.01 2.42
N ILE A 300 -19.40 38.31 2.02
CA ILE A 300 -18.06 38.82 1.78
C ILE A 300 -17.92 39.23 0.31
N GLU A 301 -17.38 40.42 0.09
CA GLU A 301 -17.03 40.95 -1.23
C GLU A 301 -15.60 41.48 -1.23
N TRP A 302 -14.84 41.18 -2.28
CA TRP A 302 -13.46 41.63 -2.43
C TRP A 302 -13.00 41.63 -3.90
N VAL A 303 -12.20 42.61 -4.31
CA VAL A 303 -11.51 42.60 -5.62
C VAL A 303 -10.00 42.59 -5.38
N PRO A 304 -9.30 41.46 -5.60
CA PRO A 304 -7.87 41.36 -5.37
C PRO A 304 -7.06 42.25 -6.32
N GLU A 305 -6.11 43.03 -5.80
CA GLU A 305 -5.25 43.92 -6.61
C GLU A 305 -3.90 43.28 -6.99
N SER A 306 -3.51 42.20 -6.33
CA SER A 306 -2.24 41.50 -6.57
C SER A 306 -2.36 40.00 -6.32
N GLU A 307 -1.46 39.23 -6.91
CA GLU A 307 -1.32 37.80 -6.68
C GLU A 307 -0.80 37.50 -5.27
N GLY A 308 -1.08 36.29 -4.78
CA GLY A 308 -0.54 35.78 -3.53
C GLY A 308 -1.54 34.99 -2.71
N MET A 309 -1.09 34.53 -1.54
CA MET A 309 -1.92 33.86 -0.54
C MET A 309 -2.40 34.89 0.48
N PHE A 310 -3.72 35.01 0.65
CA PHE A 310 -4.33 35.97 1.57
C PHE A 310 -5.10 35.24 2.66
N ASN A 311 -4.73 35.49 3.93
CA ASN A 311 -5.43 34.93 5.08
C ASN A 311 -6.75 35.68 5.31
N VAL A 312 -7.81 34.92 5.56
CA VAL A 312 -9.12 35.44 5.94
C VAL A 312 -9.60 34.68 7.18
N THR A 313 -10.06 35.42 8.19
CA THR A 313 -10.73 34.88 9.38
C THR A 313 -12.06 35.60 9.54
N VAL A 314 -13.13 34.82 9.46
CA VAL A 314 -14.51 35.24 9.74
C VAL A 314 -14.83 34.88 11.18
N GLU A 315 -15.46 35.82 11.90
CA GLU A 315 -16.05 35.60 13.22
C GLU A 315 -17.57 35.80 13.11
N VAL A 316 -18.33 34.84 13.61
CA VAL A 316 -19.78 34.95 13.81
C VAL A 316 -20.06 35.01 15.30
N ARG A 317 -20.87 35.99 15.72
CA ARG A 317 -21.18 36.27 17.13
C ARG A 317 -22.69 36.33 17.36
N ASP A 318 -23.16 35.74 18.45
CA ASP A 318 -24.55 35.83 18.90
C ASP A 318 -24.82 37.09 19.76
N GLU A 319 -26.00 37.20 20.36
CA GLU A 319 -26.36 38.32 21.25
C GLU A 319 -25.72 38.25 22.66
N TYR A 320 -25.23 37.07 23.05
CA TYR A 320 -24.58 36.80 24.34
C TYR A 320 -23.04 36.86 24.28
N ASN A 321 -22.48 37.24 23.13
CA ASN A 321 -21.05 37.27 22.80
C ASN A 321 -20.36 35.91 22.70
N ASN A 322 -21.08 34.79 22.57
CA ASN A 322 -20.45 33.56 22.12
C ASN A 322 -20.10 33.69 20.63
N THR A 323 -19.08 32.95 20.20
CA THR A 323 -18.52 33.10 18.86
C THR A 323 -18.11 31.79 18.25
N ASP A 324 -18.20 31.71 16.93
CA ASP A 324 -17.51 30.72 16.10
C ASP A 324 -16.65 31.41 15.04
N ASN A 325 -15.54 30.76 14.66
CA ASN A 325 -14.53 31.33 13.77
C ASN A 325 -14.17 30.38 12.65
N GLN A 326 -14.12 30.90 11.42
CA GLN A 326 -13.65 30.17 10.25
C GLN A 326 -12.42 30.88 9.66
N SER A 327 -11.28 30.18 9.66
CA SER A 327 -10.03 30.68 9.07
C SER A 327 -9.67 29.91 7.80
N TYR A 328 -9.29 30.63 6.75
CA TYR A 328 -8.91 30.05 5.46
C TYR A 328 -7.92 30.95 4.71
N GLN A 329 -7.38 30.44 3.60
CA GLN A 329 -6.52 31.18 2.69
C GLN A 329 -7.13 31.24 1.30
N VAL A 330 -7.17 32.43 0.71
CA VAL A 330 -7.54 32.62 -0.69
C VAL A 330 -6.25 32.69 -1.51
N ASN A 331 -6.07 31.74 -2.42
CA ASN A 331 -5.01 31.76 -3.42
C ASN A 331 -5.42 32.64 -4.60
N VAL A 332 -4.83 33.82 -4.71
CA VAL A 332 -5.06 34.73 -5.83
C VAL A 332 -3.98 34.57 -6.86
N SER A 333 -4.39 34.23 -8.07
CA SER A 333 -3.52 34.13 -9.24
C SER A 333 -3.92 35.12 -10.32
N SER A 334 -2.97 35.49 -11.19
CA SER A 334 -3.34 35.96 -12.52
C SER A 334 -3.75 34.72 -13.30
N GLU A 335 -5.05 34.49 -13.43
CA GLU A 335 -5.50 33.34 -14.21
C GLU A 335 -5.36 33.67 -15.69
N VAL A 336 -4.31 33.13 -16.30
CA VAL A 336 -4.01 33.40 -17.70
C VAL A 336 -3.73 32.12 -18.46
N ILE A 337 -4.57 31.87 -19.48
CA ILE A 337 -4.48 30.83 -20.52
C ILE A 337 -3.77 29.54 -20.07
N SER A 338 -4.54 28.52 -19.65
CA SER A 338 -4.01 27.15 -19.71
C SER A 338 -4.21 26.62 -21.12
N TYR A 339 -3.24 25.93 -21.66
CA TYR A 339 -3.41 25.20 -22.91
C TYR A 339 -3.22 23.72 -22.62
N ASN A 340 -3.94 22.89 -23.35
CA ASN A 340 -3.66 21.46 -23.39
C ASN A 340 -3.00 21.19 -24.74
N VAL A 341 -1.73 20.84 -24.71
CA VAL A 341 -0.97 20.49 -25.89
C VAL A 341 -0.28 19.17 -25.59
N LEU A 342 -0.76 18.13 -26.26
CA LEU A 342 0.14 17.07 -26.72
C LEU A 342 1.00 17.78 -27.78
N THR A 343 2.32 17.89 -27.58
CA THR A 343 3.27 18.58 -28.46
C THR A 343 2.78 18.59 -29.92
N PRO A 344 2.48 19.75 -30.54
CA PRO A 344 1.87 19.77 -31.86
C PRO A 344 2.94 19.32 -32.84
N THR A 345 2.91 18.03 -33.18
CA THR A 345 3.80 17.47 -34.19
C THR A 345 3.19 17.76 -35.54
N PHE A 346 3.93 18.47 -36.39
CA PHE A 346 3.64 18.58 -37.79
C PHE A 346 3.99 17.26 -38.46
N GLY A 347 2.96 16.58 -38.98
CA GLY A 347 3.13 15.29 -39.61
C GLY A 347 3.39 14.15 -38.62
N GLY A 348 3.99 13.08 -39.13
CA GLY A 348 4.29 11.84 -38.41
C GLY A 348 5.14 10.92 -39.29
N PRO A 349 5.28 9.63 -38.93
CA PRO A 349 6.21 8.71 -39.60
C PRO A 349 5.90 8.43 -41.08
N ASN A 350 4.68 8.74 -41.55
CA ASN A 350 4.27 8.56 -42.94
C ASN A 350 4.08 9.91 -43.66
N GLN A 351 4.64 10.99 -43.12
CA GLN A 351 4.44 12.32 -43.67
C GLN A 351 5.38 12.57 -44.84
N LYS A 352 4.79 12.74 -46.03
CA LYS A 352 5.52 13.13 -47.23
C LYS A 352 6.20 14.48 -47.09
N ARG A 353 7.38 14.59 -47.70
CA ARG A 353 8.10 15.85 -47.91
C ARG A 353 7.62 16.57 -49.16
N THR A 354 7.95 17.86 -49.24
CA THR A 354 7.90 18.58 -50.51
C THR A 354 8.89 17.95 -51.48
N ASN A 355 8.46 17.61 -52.69
CA ASN A 355 9.34 17.04 -53.71
C ASN A 355 9.39 17.93 -54.97
N PRO A 356 10.41 18.79 -55.12
CA PRO A 356 10.54 19.66 -56.29
C PRO A 356 10.87 18.92 -57.59
N LYS A 357 11.32 17.65 -57.50
CA LYS A 357 11.76 16.83 -58.63
C LYS A 357 10.68 15.89 -59.19
N ALA A 358 9.53 15.81 -58.52
CA ALA A 358 8.40 14.98 -58.90
C ALA A 358 8.03 15.09 -60.39
N ARG A 359 7.54 13.99 -60.95
CA ARG A 359 7.21 13.85 -62.38
C ARG A 359 6.09 14.79 -62.80
N TYR A 360 5.01 14.85 -62.04
CA TYR A 360 3.86 15.69 -62.33
C TYR A 360 4.00 17.05 -61.65
N LEU A 361 3.56 18.12 -62.35
CA LEU A 361 3.69 19.48 -61.84
C LEU A 361 2.87 19.74 -60.57
N GLU A 362 1.78 18.99 -60.37
CA GLU A 362 0.93 19.09 -59.18
C GLU A 362 1.63 18.56 -57.92
N ASP A 363 2.44 17.51 -58.06
CA ASP A 363 3.20 16.90 -56.95
C ASP A 363 4.42 17.73 -56.53
N ARG A 364 4.79 18.74 -57.33
CA ARG A 364 5.87 19.69 -56.98
C ARG A 364 5.42 20.81 -56.05
N ALA A 365 4.13 20.91 -55.78
CA ALA A 365 3.62 21.91 -54.85
C ALA A 365 4.17 21.65 -53.44
N PRO A 366 4.43 22.71 -52.63
CA PRO A 366 4.85 22.53 -51.25
C PRO A 366 3.86 21.68 -50.46
N VAL A 367 4.35 20.63 -49.80
CA VAL A 367 3.53 19.81 -48.92
C VAL A 367 3.32 20.58 -47.63
N ARG A 368 2.08 21.02 -47.40
CA ARG A 368 1.68 21.78 -46.21
C ARG A 368 0.89 20.90 -45.25
N VAL A 369 1.28 20.95 -43.99
CA VAL A 369 0.70 20.19 -42.88
C VAL A 369 0.17 21.13 -41.83
N THR A 370 -0.99 20.78 -41.25
CA THR A 370 -1.65 21.59 -40.23
C THR A 370 -1.58 20.89 -38.88
N ALA A 371 -1.02 21.58 -37.89
CA ALA A 371 -1.09 21.21 -36.48
C ALA A 371 -2.14 22.09 -35.77
N VAL A 372 -2.77 21.56 -34.73
CA VAL A 372 -3.82 22.27 -33.98
C VAL A 372 -3.37 22.48 -32.55
N VAL A 373 -3.41 23.74 -32.10
CA VAL A 373 -3.17 24.12 -30.70
C VAL A 373 -4.51 24.47 -30.05
N GLN A 374 -4.82 23.87 -28.90
CA GLN A 374 -6.02 24.20 -28.13
C GLN A 374 -5.68 25.19 -27.03
N LEU A 375 -6.15 26.43 -27.16
CA LEU A 375 -6.00 27.47 -26.16
C LEU A 375 -7.27 27.54 -25.31
N LYS A 376 -7.15 27.31 -23.99
CA LYS A 376 -8.27 27.44 -23.05
C LYS A 376 -8.10 28.69 -22.19
N ASN A 377 -9.08 29.59 -22.26
CA ASN A 377 -9.17 30.69 -21.33
C ASN A 377 -9.81 30.19 -20.04
N ASN A 378 -9.00 29.97 -18.99
CA ASN A 378 -9.53 29.64 -17.67
C ASN A 378 -10.00 30.88 -16.90
N GLY A 379 -9.60 32.07 -17.33
CA GLY A 379 -9.93 33.31 -16.65
C GLY A 379 -11.39 33.75 -16.83
N ALA A 380 -11.81 34.66 -15.97
CA ALA A 380 -13.18 35.20 -15.92
C ALA A 380 -13.50 36.27 -16.98
N PHE A 381 -12.51 36.70 -17.78
CA PHE A 381 -12.66 37.75 -18.79
C PHE A 381 -12.27 37.25 -20.19
N ASP A 382 -12.93 37.77 -21.22
CA ASP A 382 -12.58 37.51 -22.62
C ASP A 382 -11.16 38.02 -22.91
N ILE A 383 -10.39 37.20 -23.63
CA ILE A 383 -9.04 37.57 -24.09
C ILE A 383 -9.14 38.15 -25.49
N THR A 384 -8.60 39.36 -25.67
CA THR A 384 -8.60 40.10 -26.94
C THR A 384 -7.17 40.51 -27.33
N ASN A 385 -6.99 41.15 -28.49
CA ASN A 385 -5.68 41.55 -29.04
C ASN A 385 -4.69 40.39 -29.12
N ILE A 386 -5.18 39.23 -29.55
CA ILE A 386 -4.41 38.00 -29.57
C ILE A 386 -3.31 38.11 -30.63
N THR A 387 -2.09 37.87 -30.20
CA THR A 387 -0.89 37.85 -31.03
C THR A 387 -0.12 36.56 -30.75
N ALA A 388 0.71 36.13 -31.70
CA ALA A 388 1.63 35.03 -31.49
C ALA A 388 3.02 35.46 -31.91
N THR A 389 4.01 34.92 -31.21
CA THR A 389 5.42 35.03 -31.54
C THR A 389 6.00 33.64 -31.56
N ASP A 390 6.73 33.32 -32.61
CA ASP A 390 7.42 32.05 -32.77
C ASP A 390 8.92 32.26 -32.98
N THR A 391 9.68 31.20 -32.76
CA THR A 391 11.14 31.15 -32.97
C THR A 391 11.54 30.33 -34.20
N VAL A 392 10.59 30.05 -35.11
CA VAL A 392 10.84 29.29 -36.34
C VAL A 392 11.57 30.19 -37.34
N ASN A 393 12.89 30.25 -37.20
CA ASN A 393 13.74 31.14 -38.00
C ASN A 393 14.13 30.54 -39.36
N ASP A 394 13.98 29.23 -39.56
CA ASP A 394 14.26 28.59 -40.84
C ASP A 394 13.10 28.80 -41.83
N ALA A 395 13.40 29.54 -42.89
CA ALA A 395 12.43 29.91 -43.92
C ALA A 395 11.88 28.70 -44.70
N ARG A 396 12.54 27.54 -44.69
CA ARG A 396 12.09 26.32 -45.36
C ARG A 396 10.75 25.82 -44.81
N PHE A 397 10.50 25.98 -43.51
CA PHE A 397 9.23 25.57 -42.88
C PHE A 397 8.08 26.50 -43.24
N ASN A 398 8.34 27.78 -43.57
CA ASN A 398 7.33 28.76 -44.01
C ASN A 398 6.02 28.69 -43.20
N MET A 399 6.15 28.83 -41.87
CA MET A 399 5.03 28.65 -40.95
C MET A 399 4.06 29.83 -40.99
N THR A 400 2.77 29.51 -40.87
CA THR A 400 1.66 30.47 -40.83
C THR A 400 0.65 30.03 -39.78
N TYR A 401 -0.05 30.97 -39.15
CA TYR A 401 -1.07 30.66 -38.14
C TYR A 401 -2.27 31.59 -38.24
N GLU A 402 -3.45 31.03 -38.00
CA GLU A 402 -4.72 31.75 -38.01
C GLU A 402 -5.17 32.00 -36.57
N LEU A 403 -5.06 33.26 -36.12
CA LEU A 403 -5.40 33.65 -34.74
C LEU A 403 -6.89 34.02 -34.61
N PRO A 404 -7.55 33.60 -33.52
CA PRO A 404 -8.90 34.07 -33.22
C PRO A 404 -8.89 35.55 -32.81
N SER A 405 -9.99 36.26 -33.07
CA SER A 405 -10.14 37.64 -32.61
C SER A 405 -10.44 37.77 -31.11
N VAL A 406 -10.98 36.71 -30.51
CA VAL A 406 -11.35 36.63 -29.09
C VAL A 406 -11.29 35.18 -28.60
N ILE A 407 -10.86 34.95 -27.36
CA ILE A 407 -11.06 33.69 -26.64
C ILE A 407 -11.98 33.97 -25.45
N PRO A 408 -13.27 33.60 -25.52
CA PRO A 408 -14.23 33.93 -24.47
C PRO A 408 -13.86 33.33 -23.11
N ALA A 409 -14.29 33.97 -22.02
CA ALA A 409 -14.09 33.46 -20.66
C ALA A 409 -14.56 32.00 -20.51
N GLY A 410 -13.73 31.16 -19.91
CA GLY A 410 -13.99 29.74 -19.69
C GLY A 410 -13.97 28.83 -20.94
N GLN A 411 -13.74 29.36 -22.15
CA GLN A 411 -13.84 28.60 -23.40
C GLN A 411 -12.49 28.12 -23.94
N THR A 412 -12.54 27.07 -24.76
CA THR A 412 -11.39 26.55 -25.53
C THR A 412 -11.56 26.89 -27.01
N VAL A 413 -10.49 27.38 -27.64
CA VAL A 413 -10.44 27.69 -29.07
C VAL A 413 -9.26 26.97 -29.72
N ASN A 414 -9.48 26.45 -30.92
CA ASN A 414 -8.43 25.83 -31.73
C ASN A 414 -7.72 26.89 -32.58
N VAL A 415 -6.40 26.86 -32.58
CA VAL A 415 -5.53 27.65 -33.45
C VAL A 415 -4.86 26.68 -34.42
N ASN A 416 -5.08 26.90 -35.71
CA ASN A 416 -4.45 26.10 -36.76
C ASN A 416 -3.10 26.72 -37.11
N LEU A 417 -2.04 25.94 -36.94
CA LEU A 417 -0.70 26.24 -37.40
C LEU A 417 -0.48 25.46 -38.69
N THR A 418 0.03 26.09 -39.74
CA THR A 418 0.36 25.42 -41.01
C THR A 418 1.81 25.68 -41.37
N ALA A 419 2.56 24.61 -41.57
CA ALA A 419 3.95 24.63 -41.99
C ALA A 419 4.18 23.76 -43.23
N THR A 420 5.25 24.03 -43.94
CA THR A 420 5.73 23.26 -45.10
C THR A 420 6.70 22.20 -44.61
N VAL A 421 6.57 20.97 -45.09
CA VAL A 421 7.54 19.89 -44.85
C VAL A 421 8.68 20.05 -45.87
N PRO A 422 9.91 20.44 -45.46
CA PRO A 422 11.02 20.66 -46.38
C PRO A 422 11.40 19.39 -47.15
N ALA A 423 11.99 19.55 -48.33
CA ALA A 423 12.45 18.43 -49.17
C ALA A 423 13.66 17.71 -48.56
N ASP A 424 14.44 18.46 -47.80
CA ASP A 424 15.73 18.13 -47.18
C ASP A 424 15.59 17.99 -45.65
N LEU A 425 14.43 17.55 -45.18
CA LEU A 425 14.18 17.28 -43.77
C LEU A 425 14.58 15.84 -43.45
N ASP A 426 15.60 15.62 -42.62
CA ASP A 426 16.04 14.25 -42.30
C ASP A 426 14.90 13.39 -41.73
N ALA A 427 14.78 12.13 -42.17
CA ALA A 427 13.86 11.15 -41.60
C ALA A 427 14.37 10.58 -40.28
N ILE A 428 15.70 10.44 -40.18
CA ILE A 428 16.41 9.87 -39.03
C ILE A 428 17.55 10.77 -38.60
N LYS A 429 17.87 10.75 -37.30
CA LYS A 429 19.03 11.45 -36.73
C LYS A 429 20.32 10.66 -36.96
N SER A 430 21.47 11.25 -36.66
CA SER A 430 22.78 10.59 -36.75
C SER A 430 22.89 9.27 -35.96
N ASN A 431 22.13 9.13 -34.88
CA ASN A 431 22.03 7.91 -34.06
C ASN A 431 20.90 6.96 -34.51
N PHE A 432 20.40 7.12 -35.74
CA PHE A 432 19.38 6.28 -36.38
C PHE A 432 17.99 6.29 -35.75
N GLU A 433 17.79 7.01 -34.65
CA GLU A 433 16.46 7.30 -34.15
C GLU A 433 15.66 8.12 -35.16
N VAL A 434 14.34 7.92 -35.15
CA VAL A 434 13.38 8.78 -35.84
C VAL A 434 13.65 10.27 -35.55
N ASN A 435 13.78 11.07 -36.61
CA ASN A 435 13.98 12.50 -36.47
C ASN A 435 12.65 13.23 -36.25
N ILE A 436 12.38 13.52 -34.97
CA ILE A 436 11.36 14.49 -34.57
C ILE A 436 12.09 15.83 -34.38
N GLU A 437 12.22 16.59 -35.48
CA GLU A 437 12.97 17.84 -35.48
C GLU A 437 12.22 18.92 -34.71
N ASN A 438 12.88 19.55 -33.73
CA ASN A 438 12.35 20.75 -33.08
C ASN A 438 12.58 21.96 -33.99
N ILE A 439 11.51 22.45 -34.60
CA ILE A 439 11.57 23.55 -35.57
C ILE A 439 11.47 24.92 -34.90
N GLY A 440 11.15 24.97 -33.60
CA GLY A 440 11.05 26.18 -32.81
C GLY A 440 10.01 26.11 -31.71
N LEU A 441 9.75 27.26 -31.10
CA LEU A 441 8.75 27.46 -30.06
C LEU A 441 7.70 28.45 -30.56
N ILE A 442 6.46 28.32 -30.09
CA ILE A 442 5.42 29.34 -30.28
C ILE A 442 4.84 29.76 -28.94
N LYS A 443 4.58 31.07 -28.81
CA LYS A 443 3.98 31.69 -27.63
C LYS A 443 2.83 32.59 -28.05
N PHE A 444 1.71 32.49 -27.35
CA PHE A 444 0.53 33.31 -27.58
C PHE A 444 0.44 34.40 -26.51
N MET A 445 0.11 35.62 -26.92
CA MET A 445 -0.09 36.76 -26.05
C MET A 445 -1.46 37.39 -26.32
N GLY A 446 -2.04 38.02 -25.32
CA GLY A 446 -3.32 38.71 -25.42
C GLY A 446 -3.53 39.70 -24.28
N THR A 447 -4.74 40.20 -24.16
CA THR A 447 -5.14 41.13 -23.09
C THR A 447 -6.44 40.68 -22.47
N ALA A 448 -6.46 40.49 -21.15
CA ALA A 448 -7.66 40.21 -20.36
C ALA A 448 -7.89 41.37 -19.38
N ASN A 449 -9.05 42.04 -19.49
CA ASN A 449 -9.42 43.19 -18.64
C ASN A 449 -8.33 44.28 -18.52
N GLY A 450 -7.61 44.57 -19.61
CA GLY A 450 -6.53 45.57 -19.63
C GLY A 450 -5.16 45.06 -19.15
N THR A 451 -5.08 43.84 -18.63
CA THR A 451 -3.82 43.19 -18.20
C THR A 451 -3.26 42.32 -19.31
N ALA A 452 -1.95 42.40 -19.52
CA ALA A 452 -1.24 41.54 -20.48
C ALA A 452 -1.24 40.08 -20.01
N VAL A 453 -1.37 39.18 -20.98
CA VAL A 453 -1.74 37.80 -20.76
C VAL A 453 -0.94 36.94 -21.73
N GLU A 454 -0.27 35.88 -21.28
CA GLU A 454 0.66 35.09 -22.09
C GLU A 454 0.49 33.58 -21.84
N SER A 455 0.63 32.76 -22.88
CA SER A 455 0.81 31.31 -22.74
C SER A 455 2.27 30.98 -22.37
N GLN A 456 2.55 29.78 -21.87
CA GLN A 456 3.93 29.27 -21.90
C GLN A 456 4.35 28.96 -23.35
N GLU A 457 5.64 28.72 -23.54
CA GLU A 457 6.23 28.35 -24.82
C GLU A 457 5.85 26.91 -25.18
N ILE A 458 5.30 26.74 -26.38
CA ILE A 458 4.89 25.45 -26.91
C ILE A 458 5.96 25.00 -27.91
N PRO A 459 6.65 23.87 -27.68
CA PRO A 459 7.58 23.34 -28.66
C PRO A 459 6.84 22.83 -29.88
N LEU A 460 7.36 23.17 -31.06
CA LEU A 460 6.88 22.73 -32.35
C LEU A 460 7.85 21.70 -32.90
N THR A 461 7.33 20.55 -33.27
CA THR A 461 8.14 19.48 -33.86
C THR A 461 7.63 19.12 -35.24
N MET A 462 8.52 18.65 -36.11
CA MET A 462 8.17 18.16 -37.44
C MET A 462 8.84 16.81 -37.69
N GLN A 463 8.12 15.92 -38.36
CA GLN A 463 8.63 14.63 -38.79
C GLN A 463 8.28 14.41 -40.25
N ALA A 464 9.12 13.66 -40.96
CA ALA A 464 8.88 13.20 -42.30
C ALA A 464 9.15 11.69 -42.45
N GLU A 465 8.64 11.11 -43.52
CA GLU A 465 8.71 9.68 -43.80
C GLU A 465 10.14 9.18 -44.01
N ASN A 466 10.45 7.98 -43.51
CA ASN A 466 11.67 7.27 -43.91
C ASN A 466 11.40 6.45 -45.17
N ASN A 467 12.29 6.50 -46.16
CA ASN A 467 12.08 5.87 -47.46
C ASN A 467 13.19 4.88 -47.85
N LEU A 468 14.18 4.64 -46.99
CA LEU A 468 15.11 3.52 -47.11
C LEU A 468 14.69 2.44 -46.12
N ALA A 469 14.49 1.21 -46.58
CA ALA A 469 14.08 0.11 -45.72
C ALA A 469 14.82 -1.20 -46.03
N PHE A 470 14.98 -2.04 -45.02
CA PHE A 470 15.34 -3.44 -45.23
C PHE A 470 14.15 -4.19 -45.83
N LYS A 471 14.41 -4.87 -46.94
CA LYS A 471 13.43 -5.72 -47.61
C LYS A 471 13.64 -7.19 -47.27
N ASP A 472 14.89 -7.59 -47.12
CA ASP A 472 15.29 -8.95 -46.80
C ASP A 472 16.68 -8.95 -46.11
N MET A 473 16.93 -9.92 -45.23
CA MET A 473 18.23 -10.12 -44.61
C MET A 473 18.50 -11.61 -44.38
N ASP A 474 19.67 -12.08 -44.82
CA ASP A 474 20.15 -13.42 -44.50
C ASP A 474 21.44 -13.32 -43.66
N VAL A 475 21.51 -14.09 -42.58
CA VAL A 475 22.73 -14.26 -41.78
C VAL A 475 23.27 -15.66 -42.02
N CYS A 476 24.50 -15.76 -42.50
CA CYS A 476 25.14 -17.02 -42.83
C CYS A 476 26.28 -17.34 -41.86
N VAL A 477 26.31 -18.59 -41.37
CA VAL A 477 27.39 -19.16 -40.55
C VAL A 477 28.05 -20.26 -41.37
N ASN A 478 29.34 -20.11 -41.70
CA ASN A 478 30.09 -21.08 -42.53
C ASN A 478 29.39 -21.45 -43.86
N ASN A 479 28.72 -20.48 -44.50
CA ASN A 479 27.87 -20.61 -45.70
C ASN A 479 26.49 -21.26 -45.52
N ASP A 480 26.07 -21.63 -44.31
CA ASP A 480 24.68 -22.01 -44.03
C ASP A 480 23.90 -20.76 -43.64
N CYS A 481 22.91 -20.37 -44.43
CA CYS A 481 22.22 -19.10 -44.32
C CYS A 481 20.80 -19.27 -43.74
N GLU A 482 20.46 -18.40 -42.81
CA GLU A 482 19.11 -18.26 -42.26
C GLU A 482 18.58 -16.86 -42.61
N ASN A 483 17.33 -16.81 -43.06
CA ASN A 483 16.62 -15.57 -43.31
C ASN A 483 16.08 -15.03 -41.99
N VAL A 484 16.33 -13.76 -41.68
CA VAL A 484 16.04 -13.16 -40.37
C VAL A 484 15.23 -11.87 -40.50
N ASP A 485 14.38 -11.62 -39.51
CA ASP A 485 13.71 -10.35 -39.28
C ASP A 485 14.34 -9.59 -38.08
N ASP A 486 13.98 -8.32 -37.89
CA ASP A 486 14.39 -7.53 -36.71
C ASP A 486 13.95 -8.21 -35.39
N GLY A 487 14.92 -8.44 -34.51
CA GLY A 487 14.75 -9.08 -33.20
C GLY A 487 14.84 -10.61 -33.23
N ASP A 488 15.18 -11.22 -34.36
CA ASP A 488 15.39 -12.67 -34.46
C ASP A 488 16.74 -13.11 -33.85
N ASN A 489 16.85 -14.41 -33.62
CA ASN A 489 18.01 -15.05 -33.02
C ASN A 489 18.62 -16.08 -33.98
N VAL A 490 19.94 -16.03 -34.13
CA VAL A 490 20.72 -16.97 -34.96
C VAL A 490 21.55 -17.86 -34.06
N ASP A 491 21.34 -19.18 -34.17
CA ASP A 491 21.98 -20.20 -33.32
C ASP A 491 23.13 -20.95 -34.03
N LYS A 492 23.74 -21.89 -33.30
CA LYS A 492 24.84 -22.77 -33.78
C LYS A 492 26.11 -22.02 -34.20
N ILE A 493 26.32 -20.82 -33.67
CA ILE A 493 27.54 -20.05 -33.88
C ILE A 493 28.59 -20.55 -32.90
N LYS A 494 29.82 -20.73 -33.37
CA LYS A 494 30.97 -21.12 -32.54
C LYS A 494 32.11 -20.13 -32.69
N PRO A 495 32.97 -19.99 -31.66
CA PRO A 495 34.20 -19.19 -31.81
C PRO A 495 35.05 -19.69 -32.98
N GLY A 496 35.41 -18.78 -33.88
CA GLY A 496 36.16 -19.06 -35.10
C GLY A 496 35.33 -19.35 -36.35
N ASP A 497 33.99 -19.29 -36.28
CA ASP A 497 33.12 -19.40 -37.46
C ASP A 497 33.18 -18.13 -38.32
N ASP A 498 33.10 -18.33 -39.65
CA ASP A 498 33.01 -17.25 -40.63
C ASP A 498 31.53 -16.80 -40.73
N MET A 499 31.27 -15.50 -40.54
CA MET A 499 29.95 -14.89 -40.61
C MET A 499 29.82 -14.06 -41.90
N GLU A 500 28.64 -14.12 -42.53
CA GLU A 500 28.27 -13.25 -43.66
C GLU A 500 26.84 -12.75 -43.49
N VAL A 501 26.66 -11.43 -43.46
CA VAL A 501 25.35 -10.77 -43.38
C VAL A 501 25.01 -10.21 -44.76
N LYS A 502 24.01 -10.80 -45.41
CA LYS A 502 23.49 -10.35 -46.71
C LYS A 502 22.26 -9.50 -46.48
N VAL A 503 22.25 -8.30 -47.03
CA VAL A 503 21.14 -7.35 -46.89
C VAL A 503 20.56 -7.01 -48.26
N GLU A 504 19.23 -6.96 -48.37
CA GLU A 504 18.52 -6.34 -49.49
C GLU A 504 17.84 -5.07 -48.98
N LEU A 505 18.23 -3.93 -49.53
CA LEU A 505 17.64 -2.63 -49.23
C LEU A 505 16.71 -2.17 -50.35
N GLU A 506 15.62 -1.51 -49.98
CA GLU A 506 14.64 -0.93 -50.90
C GLU A 506 14.51 0.58 -50.68
N ASN A 507 14.55 1.31 -51.80
CA ASN A 507 14.10 2.70 -51.84
C ASN A 507 12.60 2.76 -52.17
N THR A 508 11.80 3.09 -51.16
CA THR A 508 10.34 3.06 -51.20
C THR A 508 9.70 4.30 -51.84
N PHE A 509 10.48 5.28 -52.31
CA PHE A 509 9.96 6.34 -53.17
C PHE A 509 9.31 5.72 -54.42
N ASN A 510 8.16 6.25 -54.85
CA ASN A 510 7.51 5.71 -56.05
C ASN A 510 8.12 6.31 -57.33
N ARG A 511 7.94 5.66 -58.48
CA ARG A 511 8.45 6.12 -59.79
C ARG A 511 8.05 7.54 -60.21
N ASN A 512 6.99 8.11 -59.63
CA ASN A 512 6.59 9.48 -59.92
C ASN A 512 7.34 10.49 -59.05
N ASP A 513 7.89 10.07 -57.90
CA ASP A 513 8.67 10.93 -57.02
C ASP A 513 10.03 11.26 -57.67
N ARG A 514 10.64 10.30 -58.38
CA ARG A 514 11.94 10.49 -59.07
C ARG A 514 13.05 10.95 -58.12
N VAL A 515 13.15 10.27 -56.98
CA VAL A 515 14.13 10.56 -55.92
C VAL A 515 14.93 9.29 -55.66
N SER A 516 16.21 9.32 -56.03
CA SER A 516 17.17 8.28 -55.64
C SER A 516 17.74 8.59 -54.25
N ILE A 517 18.09 7.55 -53.50
CA ILE A 517 18.84 7.63 -52.25
C ILE A 517 20.29 7.31 -52.60
N ASN A 518 21.17 8.28 -52.38
CA ASN A 518 22.58 8.21 -52.77
C ASN A 518 23.44 7.84 -51.58
N ASP A 519 24.65 7.35 -51.88
CA ASP A 519 25.67 7.02 -50.88
C ASP A 519 25.14 6.08 -49.77
N VAL A 520 24.32 5.10 -50.16
CA VAL A 520 23.79 4.10 -49.24
C VAL A 520 24.93 3.25 -48.70
N GLU A 521 25.01 3.17 -47.38
CA GLU A 521 26.02 2.46 -46.60
C GLU A 521 25.32 1.56 -45.58
N VAL A 522 25.87 0.37 -45.37
CA VAL A 522 25.41 -0.60 -44.38
C VAL A 522 26.56 -0.84 -43.41
N GLU A 523 26.25 -0.81 -42.13
CA GLU A 523 27.19 -1.01 -41.03
C GLU A 523 26.70 -2.18 -40.17
N VAL A 524 27.61 -3.05 -39.77
CA VAL A 524 27.38 -4.10 -38.78
C VAL A 524 28.21 -3.78 -37.55
N GLU A 525 27.56 -3.70 -36.39
CA GLU A 525 28.20 -3.39 -35.11
C GLU A 525 27.80 -4.40 -34.03
N ILE A 526 28.79 -4.96 -33.35
CA ILE A 526 28.62 -5.75 -32.11
C ILE A 526 29.52 -5.08 -31.08
N ASN A 527 28.94 -4.53 -30.02
CA ASN A 527 29.66 -3.77 -28.99
C ASN A 527 29.73 -4.54 -27.67
N ASP A 528 30.39 -5.70 -27.68
CA ASP A 528 30.66 -6.45 -26.46
C ASP A 528 32.17 -6.50 -26.16
N ARG A 529 32.52 -6.71 -24.88
CA ARG A 529 33.91 -6.84 -24.45
C ARG A 529 34.58 -8.07 -25.05
N ASP A 530 33.82 -9.16 -25.17
CA ASP A 530 34.35 -10.47 -25.55
C ASP A 530 34.04 -10.79 -27.03
N PHE A 531 33.19 -10.00 -27.69
CA PHE A 531 32.96 -10.00 -29.13
C PHE A 531 32.70 -8.58 -29.65
N ASP A 532 33.68 -8.00 -30.34
CA ASP A 532 33.63 -6.63 -30.87
C ASP A 532 33.78 -6.66 -32.40
N VAL A 533 32.77 -6.13 -33.11
CA VAL A 533 32.73 -6.06 -34.58
C VAL A 533 32.29 -4.66 -34.98
N SER A 534 32.99 -4.07 -35.96
CA SER A 534 32.62 -2.79 -36.56
C SER A 534 33.07 -2.81 -38.01
N GLU A 535 32.17 -3.27 -38.88
CA GLU A 535 32.41 -3.41 -40.32
C GLU A 535 31.37 -2.63 -41.12
N ASN A 536 31.74 -2.12 -42.29
CA ASN A 536 30.84 -1.36 -43.14
C ASN A 536 31.07 -1.61 -44.63
N GLU A 537 30.00 -1.50 -45.42
CA GLU A 537 30.05 -1.64 -46.89
C GLU A 537 29.14 -0.63 -47.58
N ARG A 538 29.57 -0.18 -48.77
CA ARG A 538 28.86 0.85 -49.56
C ARG A 538 28.13 0.23 -50.76
N LEU A 539 26.82 0.35 -50.78
CA LEU A 539 25.95 -0.09 -51.89
C LEU A 539 25.95 0.92 -53.05
N GLY A 540 26.09 2.22 -52.75
CA GLY A 540 26.00 3.28 -53.75
C GLY A 540 24.58 3.86 -53.86
N ASP A 541 24.08 4.09 -55.07
CA ASP A 541 22.83 4.81 -55.29
C ASP A 541 21.66 3.86 -55.61
N ILE A 542 20.59 3.91 -54.82
CA ILE A 542 19.35 3.13 -55.03
C ILE A 542 18.28 4.05 -55.63
N ARG A 543 17.81 3.73 -56.84
CA ARG A 543 16.76 4.50 -57.54
C ARG A 543 15.40 4.31 -56.88
N GLU A 544 14.46 5.21 -57.17
CA GLU A 544 13.09 5.08 -56.68
C GLU A 544 12.43 3.76 -57.17
N ASP A 545 11.69 3.06 -56.30
CA ASP A 545 11.00 1.80 -56.60
C ASP A 545 11.97 0.70 -57.10
N ASP A 546 13.18 0.68 -56.52
CA ASP A 546 14.27 -0.24 -56.85
C ASP A 546 14.90 -0.80 -55.57
N THR A 547 15.59 -1.93 -55.71
CA THR A 547 16.30 -2.60 -54.61
C THR A 547 17.74 -2.90 -54.97
N ASP A 548 18.61 -2.96 -53.96
CA ASP A 548 20.01 -3.35 -54.13
C ASP A 548 20.47 -4.24 -52.97
N GLN A 549 21.50 -5.05 -53.19
CA GLN A 549 21.97 -6.06 -52.24
C GLN A 549 23.47 -5.95 -52.00
N GLU A 550 23.90 -6.19 -50.75
CA GLU A 550 25.32 -6.25 -50.37
C GLU A 550 25.54 -7.30 -49.28
N SER A 551 26.78 -7.73 -49.11
CA SER A 551 27.19 -8.69 -48.09
C SER A 551 28.35 -8.15 -47.26
N ILE A 552 28.24 -8.24 -45.94
CA ILE A 552 29.31 -7.90 -45.00
C ILE A 552 29.81 -9.20 -44.36
N THR A 553 31.12 -9.43 -44.40
CA THR A 553 31.75 -10.65 -43.84
C THR A 553 32.64 -10.31 -42.67
N PHE A 554 32.58 -11.10 -41.59
CA PHE A 554 33.46 -11.00 -40.43
C PHE A 554 33.59 -12.36 -39.76
N ASP A 555 34.59 -12.54 -38.90
CA ASP A 555 34.81 -13.81 -38.19
C ASP A 555 34.50 -13.66 -36.70
N VAL A 556 33.95 -14.71 -36.07
CA VAL A 556 33.78 -14.75 -34.61
C VAL A 556 35.15 -14.99 -33.97
N ASP A 557 35.61 -14.12 -33.06
CA ASP A 557 36.92 -14.31 -32.42
C ASP A 557 36.96 -15.65 -31.67
N ARG A 558 38.08 -16.35 -31.75
CA ARG A 558 38.30 -17.68 -31.15
C ARG A 558 38.33 -17.68 -29.62
N ASN A 559 38.33 -16.51 -29.00
CA ASN A 559 38.23 -16.32 -27.56
C ASN A 559 36.86 -15.81 -27.11
N THR A 560 35.90 -15.67 -28.03
CA THR A 560 34.54 -15.22 -27.70
C THR A 560 33.94 -16.13 -26.64
N ASP A 561 33.39 -15.55 -25.58
CA ASP A 561 32.72 -16.29 -24.51
C ASP A 561 31.39 -16.85 -25.00
N GLU A 562 30.91 -17.92 -24.35
CA GLU A 562 29.56 -18.41 -24.61
C GLU A 562 28.55 -17.44 -24.00
N ASP A 563 27.84 -16.72 -24.87
CA ASP A 563 26.77 -15.79 -24.52
C ASP A 563 25.91 -15.50 -25.75
N THR A 564 24.83 -14.75 -25.54
CA THR A 564 24.02 -14.15 -26.61
C THR A 564 24.53 -12.72 -26.85
N TYR A 565 25.03 -12.46 -28.06
CA TYR A 565 25.55 -11.15 -28.45
C TYR A 565 24.55 -10.43 -29.36
N SER A 566 24.28 -9.16 -29.08
CA SER A 566 23.36 -8.37 -29.91
C SER A 566 24.13 -7.67 -31.02
N MET A 567 23.79 -8.00 -32.26
CA MET A 567 24.33 -7.40 -33.48
C MET A 567 23.37 -6.35 -34.01
N GLU A 568 23.85 -5.13 -34.18
CA GLU A 568 23.11 -4.05 -34.83
C GLU A 568 23.52 -3.94 -36.29
N VAL A 569 22.55 -4.12 -37.20
CA VAL A 569 22.73 -3.91 -38.64
C VAL A 569 22.04 -2.60 -39.02
N ARG A 570 22.82 -1.62 -39.44
CA ARG A 570 22.35 -0.25 -39.71
C ARG A 570 22.50 0.08 -41.19
N ALA A 571 21.44 0.59 -41.82
CA ALA A 571 21.49 1.07 -43.19
C ALA A 571 21.12 2.56 -43.23
N PHE A 572 21.87 3.37 -43.98
CA PHE A 572 21.54 4.78 -44.16
C PHE A 572 22.04 5.35 -45.48
N GLY A 573 21.43 6.45 -45.92
CA GLY A 573 21.83 7.21 -47.11
C GLY A 573 21.18 8.59 -47.14
N GLU A 574 21.56 9.41 -48.11
CA GLU A 574 21.02 10.77 -48.30
C GLU A 574 20.27 10.85 -49.63
N ASP A 575 19.02 11.33 -49.60
CA ASP A 575 18.25 11.47 -50.82
C ASP A 575 18.78 12.60 -51.72
N GLU A 576 18.32 12.60 -52.95
CA GLU A 576 18.65 13.60 -53.95
C GLU A 576 18.28 15.06 -53.57
N ASN A 577 17.50 15.27 -52.51
CA ASN A 577 17.13 16.58 -51.98
C ASN A 577 17.97 16.99 -50.76
N GLY A 578 18.69 16.05 -50.15
CA GLY A 578 19.55 16.26 -48.99
C GLY A 578 18.98 15.74 -47.67
N ALA A 579 17.92 14.94 -47.69
CA ALA A 579 17.32 14.32 -46.51
C ALA A 579 17.97 12.97 -46.20
N ARG A 580 18.37 12.76 -44.94
CA ARG A 580 18.90 11.47 -44.47
C ARG A 580 17.80 10.45 -44.21
N HIS A 581 18.02 9.23 -44.68
CA HIS A 581 17.17 8.06 -44.52
C HIS A 581 17.96 6.92 -43.88
N GLY A 582 17.27 6.00 -43.22
CA GLY A 582 17.91 4.81 -42.68
C GLY A 582 17.06 4.04 -41.68
N GLU A 583 17.55 2.86 -41.36
CA GLU A 583 16.88 1.86 -40.52
C GLU A 583 17.94 1.04 -39.78
N VAL A 584 17.54 0.44 -38.65
CA VAL A 584 18.39 -0.44 -37.83
C VAL A 584 17.61 -1.69 -37.49
N TRP A 585 18.19 -2.85 -37.73
CA TRP A 585 17.71 -4.14 -37.26
C TRP A 585 18.68 -4.70 -36.21
N HIS A 586 18.15 -5.38 -35.20
CA HIS A 586 18.89 -6.00 -34.11
C HIS A 586 18.75 -7.52 -34.24
N ILE A 587 19.86 -8.23 -34.32
CA ILE A 587 19.88 -9.69 -34.42
C ILE A 587 20.65 -10.23 -33.24
N ASP A 588 20.05 -11.15 -32.50
CA ASP A 588 20.73 -11.84 -31.41
C ASP A 588 21.53 -13.04 -31.96
N LEU A 589 22.78 -13.18 -31.53
CA LEU A 589 23.71 -14.21 -31.97
C LEU A 589 24.05 -15.11 -30.79
N ASP A 590 23.58 -16.36 -30.80
CA ASP A 590 23.85 -17.35 -29.76
C ASP A 590 25.16 -18.09 -30.06
N VAL A 591 26.23 -17.69 -29.36
CA VAL A 591 27.55 -18.31 -29.49
C VAL A 591 27.72 -19.43 -28.46
N GLU A 592 27.91 -20.66 -28.94
CA GLU A 592 28.15 -21.82 -28.09
C GLU A 592 29.59 -22.31 -28.19
N ARG A 593 30.26 -22.46 -27.05
CA ARG A 593 31.57 -23.13 -26.99
C ARG A 593 31.44 -24.65 -27.05
N GLU A 594 32.44 -25.33 -27.60
CA GLU A 594 32.53 -26.78 -27.49
C GLU A 594 32.83 -27.21 -26.04
N ILE A 595 32.34 -28.38 -25.63
CA ILE A 595 32.55 -28.87 -24.26
C ILE A 595 34.05 -29.10 -23.98
N HIS A 596 34.78 -29.60 -24.97
CA HIS A 596 36.20 -29.94 -24.91
C HIS A 596 36.89 -29.28 -26.12
N SER A 597 37.80 -28.33 -25.90
CA SER A 597 38.58 -27.71 -26.99
C SER A 597 39.96 -27.25 -26.51
N ILE A 598 41.02 -27.80 -27.08
CA ILE A 598 42.42 -27.47 -26.83
C ILE A 598 43.06 -26.98 -28.13
N ASP A 599 43.24 -25.68 -28.24
CA ASP A 599 43.72 -25.04 -29.47
C ASP A 599 45.24 -24.82 -29.46
N VAL A 600 45.87 -24.95 -30.61
CA VAL A 600 47.27 -24.58 -30.83
C VAL A 600 47.35 -23.09 -31.15
N ARG A 601 47.75 -22.28 -30.17
CA ARG A 601 47.85 -20.82 -30.34
C ARG A 601 49.07 -20.35 -31.12
N SER A 602 50.19 -21.07 -31.02
CA SER A 602 51.38 -20.74 -31.82
C SER A 602 52.40 -21.87 -31.88
N LEU A 603 53.03 -22.01 -33.04
CA LEU A 603 54.20 -22.87 -33.26
C LEU A 603 55.42 -22.00 -33.62
N THR A 604 56.45 -22.01 -32.77
CA THR A 604 57.71 -21.29 -33.04
C THR A 604 58.88 -22.23 -33.12
N LEU A 605 59.57 -22.26 -34.25
CA LEU A 605 60.71 -23.14 -34.50
C LEU A 605 62.03 -22.35 -34.43
N SER A 606 63.03 -22.87 -33.70
CA SER A 606 64.33 -22.22 -33.52
C SER A 606 65.50 -23.22 -33.56
N PRO A 607 66.43 -23.12 -34.52
CA PRO A 607 66.30 -22.34 -35.76
C PRO A 607 65.29 -22.99 -36.72
N ASP A 608 64.61 -22.17 -37.52
CA ASP A 608 63.70 -22.60 -38.60
C ASP A 608 64.44 -23.04 -39.87
N LYS A 609 65.67 -22.54 -40.05
CA LYS A 609 66.64 -22.96 -41.08
C LYS A 609 67.87 -23.59 -40.43
N ILE A 610 68.13 -24.85 -40.75
CA ILE A 610 69.22 -25.61 -40.12
C ILE A 610 70.51 -25.51 -40.93
N LEU A 611 71.66 -25.69 -40.28
CA LEU A 611 72.96 -25.85 -40.96
C LEU A 611 73.26 -27.35 -41.15
N CYS A 612 74.13 -27.71 -42.09
CA CYS A 612 74.47 -29.11 -42.38
C CYS A 612 74.97 -29.93 -41.18
N ASN A 613 75.54 -29.25 -40.17
CA ASN A 613 76.07 -29.88 -38.96
C ASN A 613 75.15 -29.69 -37.73
N GLN A 614 73.96 -29.10 -37.93
CA GLN A 614 72.97 -28.92 -36.88
C GLN A 614 72.44 -30.29 -36.43
N ARG A 615 72.35 -30.50 -35.12
CA ARG A 615 71.96 -31.80 -34.55
C ARG A 615 70.53 -31.82 -34.03
N SER A 616 69.93 -30.65 -33.79
CA SER A 616 68.56 -30.52 -33.32
C SER A 616 67.98 -29.14 -33.61
N VAL A 617 66.66 -29.04 -33.58
CA VAL A 617 65.90 -27.79 -33.53
C VAL A 617 64.97 -27.79 -32.32
N GLU A 618 64.62 -26.62 -31.80
CA GLU A 618 63.64 -26.47 -30.74
C GLU A 618 62.30 -26.00 -31.33
N LEU A 619 61.22 -26.73 -31.04
CA LEU A 619 59.86 -26.32 -31.34
C LEU A 619 59.16 -25.90 -30.05
N ARG A 620 58.75 -24.64 -29.97
CA ARG A 620 57.89 -24.12 -28.92
C ARG A 620 56.44 -24.18 -29.38
N VAL A 621 55.62 -24.94 -28.67
CA VAL A 621 54.17 -25.10 -28.89
C VAL A 621 53.44 -24.38 -27.75
N ASN A 622 52.59 -23.41 -28.09
CA ASN A 622 51.68 -22.78 -27.15
C ASN A 622 50.27 -23.32 -27.39
N VAL A 623 49.62 -23.79 -26.33
CA VAL A 623 48.25 -24.33 -26.39
C VAL A 623 47.38 -23.64 -25.35
N GLU A 624 46.09 -23.50 -25.64
CA GLU A 624 45.07 -22.92 -24.77
C GLU A 624 43.87 -23.86 -24.69
N ASN A 625 43.22 -23.93 -23.54
CA ASN A 625 41.92 -24.58 -23.42
C ASN A 625 40.81 -23.56 -23.71
N THR A 626 40.12 -23.70 -24.84
CA THR A 626 38.99 -22.87 -25.26
C THR A 626 37.63 -23.52 -24.99
N GLY A 627 37.62 -24.77 -24.50
CA GLY A 627 36.39 -25.49 -24.20
C GLY A 627 35.70 -25.02 -22.91
N LYS A 628 34.48 -25.51 -22.65
CA LYS A 628 33.70 -25.15 -21.44
C LYS A 628 34.29 -25.71 -20.13
N ARG A 629 35.16 -26.71 -20.18
CA ARG A 629 35.61 -27.48 -19.00
C ARG A 629 37.11 -27.35 -18.75
N ASP A 630 37.50 -27.49 -17.49
CA ASP A 630 38.89 -27.76 -17.13
C ASP A 630 39.29 -29.14 -17.66
N GLU A 631 40.41 -29.21 -18.37
CA GLU A 631 40.92 -30.43 -18.97
C GLU A 631 42.08 -30.99 -18.16
N GLU A 632 41.85 -32.13 -17.51
CA GLU A 632 42.82 -32.77 -16.63
C GLU A 632 43.76 -33.73 -17.38
N GLU A 633 43.42 -34.06 -18.63
CA GLU A 633 44.04 -35.12 -19.43
C GLU A 633 44.43 -34.64 -20.84
N VAL A 634 44.95 -33.42 -20.94
CA VAL A 634 45.44 -32.86 -22.22
C VAL A 634 46.71 -33.58 -22.68
N ALA A 635 46.81 -33.81 -23.99
CA ALA A 635 48.02 -34.29 -24.62
C ALA A 635 48.42 -33.44 -25.84
N ILE A 636 49.72 -33.37 -26.09
CA ILE A 636 50.30 -32.73 -27.28
C ILE A 636 51.20 -33.77 -27.95
N GLU A 637 50.87 -34.16 -29.18
CA GLU A 637 51.70 -35.01 -30.02
C GLU A 637 52.41 -34.16 -31.09
N VAL A 638 53.72 -34.34 -31.21
CA VAL A 638 54.54 -33.74 -32.27
C VAL A 638 55.07 -34.86 -33.15
N VAL A 639 54.82 -34.76 -34.45
CA VAL A 639 55.19 -35.76 -35.46
C VAL A 639 55.99 -35.10 -36.57
N GLY A 640 57.21 -35.56 -36.78
CA GLY A 640 58.04 -35.21 -37.93
C GLY A 640 58.53 -36.49 -38.59
N ASP A 641 57.71 -37.10 -39.45
CA ASP A 641 58.02 -38.40 -40.06
C ASP A 641 59.32 -38.36 -40.87
N SER A 642 59.55 -37.27 -41.62
CA SER A 642 60.80 -37.08 -42.37
C SER A 642 62.04 -36.84 -41.49
N LEU A 643 61.82 -36.51 -40.21
CA LEU A 643 62.84 -36.33 -39.18
C LEU A 643 63.00 -37.59 -38.29
N ASN A 644 62.23 -38.65 -38.55
CA ASN A 644 62.10 -39.82 -37.67
C ASN A 644 61.79 -39.44 -36.21
N TYR A 645 60.99 -38.40 -36.00
CA TYR A 645 60.65 -37.89 -34.68
C TYR A 645 59.14 -38.04 -34.41
N ARG A 646 58.83 -38.56 -33.23
CA ARG A 646 57.48 -38.60 -32.67
C ARG A 646 57.59 -38.50 -31.16
N GLU A 647 56.93 -37.53 -30.57
CA GLU A 647 56.85 -37.37 -29.13
C GLU A 647 55.44 -36.97 -28.73
N LYS A 648 54.86 -37.63 -27.73
CA LYS A 648 53.55 -37.29 -27.17
C LYS A 648 53.69 -37.04 -25.67
N ILE A 649 53.39 -35.81 -25.25
CA ILE A 649 53.28 -35.44 -23.84
C ILE A 649 51.82 -35.59 -23.45
N THR A 650 51.54 -36.23 -22.31
CA THR A 650 50.18 -36.48 -21.79
C THR A 650 50.04 -36.00 -20.35
N ASN A 651 48.82 -36.04 -19.80
CA ASN A 651 48.49 -35.61 -18.43
C ASN A 651 48.85 -34.14 -18.17
N LEU A 652 48.68 -33.29 -19.19
CA LEU A 652 48.73 -31.86 -19.01
C LEU A 652 47.37 -31.44 -18.44
N LYS A 653 47.41 -30.75 -17.30
CA LYS A 653 46.25 -30.07 -16.74
C LYS A 653 46.18 -28.68 -17.33
N LEU A 654 45.06 -28.35 -17.93
CA LEU A 654 44.80 -27.04 -18.52
C LEU A 654 43.39 -26.64 -18.13
N ASP A 655 43.30 -25.77 -17.13
CA ASP A 655 42.02 -25.23 -16.67
C ASP A 655 41.36 -24.44 -17.82
N LYS A 656 40.07 -24.12 -17.70
CA LYS A 656 39.35 -23.32 -18.68
C LYS A 656 40.07 -21.98 -18.91
N ASP A 657 40.21 -21.58 -20.18
CA ASP A 657 40.86 -20.34 -20.63
C ASP A 657 42.36 -20.22 -20.28
N ASP A 658 42.96 -21.28 -19.72
CA ASP A 658 44.36 -21.31 -19.33
C ASP A 658 45.27 -21.68 -20.51
N LYS A 659 46.49 -21.13 -20.49
CA LYS A 659 47.51 -21.31 -21.53
C LYS A 659 48.71 -22.08 -21.00
N THR A 660 49.27 -22.97 -21.82
CA THR A 660 50.55 -23.59 -21.49
C THR A 660 51.48 -23.68 -22.70
N THR A 661 52.77 -23.50 -22.44
CA THR A 661 53.81 -23.62 -23.46
C THR A 661 54.66 -24.86 -23.21
N ARG A 662 54.92 -25.63 -24.25
CA ARG A 662 55.84 -26.77 -24.23
C ARG A 662 56.92 -26.62 -25.29
N VAL A 663 58.13 -27.04 -24.95
CA VAL A 663 59.30 -26.96 -25.84
C VAL A 663 59.77 -28.38 -26.13
N PHE A 664 59.86 -28.71 -27.41
CA PHE A 664 60.30 -30.01 -27.91
C PHE A 664 61.67 -29.84 -28.58
N THR A 665 62.64 -30.67 -28.20
CA THR A 665 63.95 -30.71 -28.86
C THR A 665 63.96 -31.84 -29.88
N ILE A 666 63.87 -31.49 -31.16
CA ILE A 666 63.72 -32.44 -32.26
C ILE A 666 65.11 -32.74 -32.82
N PRO A 667 65.64 -33.96 -32.67
CA PRO A 667 66.92 -34.34 -33.26
C PRO A 667 66.81 -34.47 -34.79
N LEU A 668 67.86 -34.07 -35.50
CA LEU A 668 67.91 -34.11 -36.95
C LEU A 668 68.69 -35.36 -37.42
N PRO A 669 68.13 -36.18 -38.34
CA PRO A 669 68.85 -37.30 -38.95
C PRO A 669 70.11 -36.84 -39.67
N LYS A 670 71.18 -37.65 -39.63
CA LYS A 670 72.46 -37.32 -40.30
C LYS A 670 72.37 -37.34 -41.83
N ASP A 671 71.38 -38.04 -42.36
CA ASP A 671 71.08 -38.23 -43.78
C ASP A 671 69.83 -37.46 -44.22
N LEU A 672 69.45 -36.43 -43.45
CA LEU A 672 68.32 -35.57 -43.78
C LEU A 672 68.53 -34.93 -45.16
N LYS A 673 67.56 -35.16 -46.06
CA LYS A 673 67.57 -34.60 -47.41
C LYS A 673 67.40 -33.09 -47.34
N SER A 674 67.84 -32.36 -48.37
CA SER A 674 67.55 -30.93 -48.48
C SER A 674 66.06 -30.70 -48.77
N GLY A 675 65.52 -29.55 -48.33
CA GLY A 675 64.13 -29.16 -48.56
C GLY A 675 63.36 -28.79 -47.29
N LYS A 676 62.04 -28.58 -47.45
CA LYS A 676 61.11 -28.32 -46.34
C LYS A 676 60.67 -29.65 -45.73
N HIS A 677 60.79 -29.77 -44.41
CA HIS A 677 60.36 -30.91 -43.63
C HIS A 677 59.23 -30.48 -42.70
N ALA A 678 58.05 -31.06 -42.88
CA ALA A 678 56.88 -30.78 -42.06
C ALA A 678 57.02 -31.40 -40.67
N ILE A 679 56.59 -30.64 -39.67
CA ILE A 679 56.43 -31.05 -38.28
C ILE A 679 54.96 -30.74 -37.93
N GLY A 680 54.16 -31.78 -37.78
CA GLY A 680 52.77 -31.68 -37.34
C GLY A 680 52.70 -31.69 -35.82
N VAL A 681 51.80 -30.88 -35.27
CA VAL A 681 51.45 -30.82 -33.86
C VAL A 681 49.96 -31.07 -33.75
N THR A 682 49.55 -32.02 -32.90
CA THR A 682 48.15 -32.32 -32.63
C THR A 682 47.91 -32.30 -31.13
N THR A 683 46.87 -31.59 -30.70
CA THR A 683 46.39 -31.56 -29.31
C THR A 683 45.29 -32.59 -29.12
N PHE A 684 45.13 -33.08 -27.90
CA PHE A 684 44.11 -34.05 -27.53
C PHE A 684 43.54 -33.73 -26.15
N TYR A 685 42.28 -34.10 -25.93
CA TYR A 685 41.65 -34.23 -24.61
C TYR A 685 41.34 -35.71 -24.32
N ASP A 686 40.99 -36.04 -23.06
CA ASP A 686 40.78 -37.43 -22.59
C ASP A 686 41.87 -38.42 -23.10
N PHE A 687 43.13 -37.96 -23.15
CA PHE A 687 44.31 -38.62 -23.72
C PHE A 687 44.37 -38.86 -25.24
N ASN A 688 43.24 -39.10 -25.90
CA ASN A 688 43.24 -39.67 -27.25
C ASN A 688 42.22 -39.07 -28.22
N GLN A 689 41.34 -38.19 -27.78
CA GLN A 689 40.42 -37.49 -28.67
C GLN A 689 41.15 -36.28 -29.25
N PRO A 690 41.43 -36.23 -30.57
CA PRO A 690 42.12 -35.09 -31.16
C PRO A 690 41.24 -33.83 -31.02
N SER A 691 41.88 -32.70 -30.73
CA SER A 691 41.19 -31.42 -30.60
C SER A 691 41.56 -30.47 -31.74
N ASP A 692 42.85 -30.15 -31.88
CA ASP A 692 43.36 -29.22 -32.90
C ASP A 692 44.66 -29.77 -33.50
N ALA A 693 45.00 -29.35 -34.72
CA ALA A 693 46.21 -29.77 -35.41
C ALA A 693 46.81 -28.67 -36.30
N GLU A 694 48.09 -28.41 -36.11
CA GLU A 694 48.84 -27.38 -36.84
C GLU A 694 50.17 -27.91 -37.37
N VAL A 695 50.70 -27.27 -38.43
CA VAL A 695 51.94 -27.72 -39.10
C VAL A 695 52.93 -26.58 -39.24
N VAL A 696 54.19 -26.85 -38.88
CA VAL A 696 55.33 -25.94 -39.13
C VAL A 696 56.42 -26.64 -39.94
N TYR A 697 57.26 -25.89 -40.63
CA TYR A 697 58.31 -26.43 -41.49
C TYR A 697 59.70 -26.08 -40.99
N VAL A 698 60.59 -27.08 -40.93
CA VAL A 698 62.04 -26.86 -40.84
C VAL A 698 62.68 -26.96 -42.22
N VAL A 699 63.61 -26.06 -42.54
CA VAL A 699 64.26 -26.02 -43.87
C VAL A 699 65.70 -26.53 -43.77
N ALA A 700 65.99 -27.63 -44.47
CA ALA A 700 67.31 -28.24 -44.58
C ALA A 700 68.04 -27.78 -45.86
N PRO A 701 69.31 -27.31 -45.77
CA PRO A 701 70.11 -26.91 -46.92
C PRO A 701 70.67 -28.14 -47.68
N GLU A 702 71.20 -27.93 -48.88
CA GLU A 702 71.95 -28.96 -49.61
C GLU A 702 73.34 -29.17 -49.00
N CYS A 703 73.61 -30.39 -48.51
CA CYS A 703 74.87 -30.73 -47.85
C CYS A 703 75.66 -31.75 -48.68
N ASN A 704 76.80 -31.34 -49.24
CA ASN A 704 77.67 -32.21 -50.03
C ASN A 704 78.55 -33.09 -49.12
N ALA A 705 78.70 -34.37 -49.47
CA ALA A 705 79.49 -35.33 -48.70
C ALA A 705 80.99 -35.03 -48.83
N GLY A 706 81.50 -34.29 -47.85
CA GLY A 706 82.91 -34.05 -47.58
C GLY A 706 83.35 -32.63 -47.90
N GLU A 707 83.61 -31.83 -46.86
CA GLU A 707 84.62 -30.76 -46.88
C GLU A 707 84.83 -30.19 -45.47
N GLU A 708 86.11 -30.01 -45.11
CA GLU A 708 86.53 -29.14 -44.01
C GLU A 708 86.09 -27.69 -44.25
N GLU A 709 85.98 -26.95 -43.15
CA GLU A 709 85.75 -25.50 -43.00
C GLU A 709 85.72 -24.64 -44.28
N GLY A 710 84.61 -23.93 -44.47
CA GLY A 710 84.48 -22.91 -45.50
C GLY A 710 83.26 -22.02 -45.31
N GLU A 711 83.48 -20.90 -44.65
CA GLU A 711 82.65 -19.69 -44.64
C GLU A 711 82.23 -19.29 -46.07
N SER A 712 80.94 -19.05 -46.32
CA SER A 712 80.50 -18.34 -47.53
C SER A 712 79.17 -17.64 -47.31
N THR A 713 79.26 -16.31 -47.34
CA THR A 713 78.18 -15.34 -47.49
C THR A 713 77.44 -15.51 -48.83
N TYR A 714 76.11 -15.51 -48.83
CA TYR A 714 75.36 -14.88 -49.93
C TYR A 714 73.95 -14.41 -49.53
N THR A 715 73.60 -13.27 -50.10
CA THR A 715 72.44 -12.39 -49.97
C THR A 715 71.11 -13.00 -50.49
N PRO A 716 69.96 -12.50 -50.00
CA PRO A 716 68.64 -13.05 -50.30
C PRO A 716 68.09 -12.59 -51.65
N PRO A 717 67.35 -13.43 -52.38
CA PRO A 717 66.33 -12.99 -53.32
C PRO A 717 64.97 -12.96 -52.62
N ASP A 718 64.39 -11.77 -52.62
CA ASP A 718 62.96 -11.49 -52.57
C ASP A 718 62.27 -12.11 -53.80
N PHE A 719 61.05 -12.65 -53.66
CA PHE A 719 59.91 -12.41 -54.55
C PHE A 719 58.68 -13.25 -54.15
N SER A 720 57.55 -12.59 -54.39
CA SER A 720 56.16 -12.92 -54.14
C SER A 720 55.56 -14.06 -54.97
N ASP A 721 54.40 -14.51 -54.46
CA ASP A 721 53.16 -14.88 -55.16
C ASP A 721 52.90 -16.27 -55.76
N GLN A 722 51.79 -16.82 -55.22
CA GLN A 722 50.65 -17.51 -55.83
C GLN A 722 50.81 -18.91 -56.48
N ILE A 723 49.95 -19.85 -56.08
CA ILE A 723 48.69 -20.24 -56.76
C ILE A 723 48.15 -21.54 -56.08
N GLY A 724 46.83 -21.61 -55.87
CA GLY A 724 46.10 -22.67 -55.16
C GLY A 724 45.79 -23.95 -55.94
N ILE A 725 44.95 -24.82 -55.37
CA ILE A 725 44.30 -26.04 -55.91
C ILE A 725 43.13 -26.35 -54.94
N VAL A 726 41.85 -26.17 -55.33
CA VAL A 726 40.91 -27.14 -55.96
C VAL A 726 40.65 -28.41 -55.13
N VAL A 727 39.41 -28.54 -54.65
CA VAL A 727 38.81 -29.69 -53.97
C VAL A 727 37.90 -30.44 -54.96
N GLU A 728 37.96 -31.79 -54.97
CA GLU A 728 36.79 -32.63 -55.31
C GLU A 728 36.94 -34.08 -54.79
N GLU A 729 35.92 -34.46 -54.00
CA GLU A 729 35.24 -35.74 -53.73
C GLU A 729 35.96 -37.12 -53.75
N SER A 730 35.65 -37.98 -52.75
CA SER A 730 34.56 -38.97 -52.87
C SER A 730 34.61 -40.15 -51.86
N ASN A 731 33.42 -40.43 -51.30
CA ASN A 731 32.73 -41.72 -51.13
C ASN A 731 33.13 -42.82 -50.10
N THR A 732 32.09 -43.19 -49.34
CA THR A 732 31.61 -44.57 -48.99
C THR A 732 32.42 -45.40 -47.97
N SER A 733 31.85 -46.22 -47.09
CA SER A 733 30.48 -46.64 -46.77
C SER A 733 30.48 -47.49 -45.47
N SER A 734 29.32 -47.50 -44.80
CA SER A 734 28.66 -48.67 -44.20
C SER A 734 29.30 -49.46 -43.04
N GLY A 735 28.53 -49.57 -41.95
CA GLY A 735 28.04 -50.89 -41.51
C GLY A 735 28.09 -51.20 -40.01
N LEU A 736 26.91 -51.12 -39.36
CA LEU A 736 26.32 -52.05 -38.37
C LEU A 736 27.24 -52.57 -37.22
N GLY A 737 26.89 -52.49 -35.94
CA GLY A 737 25.56 -52.57 -35.35
C GLY A 737 25.58 -52.67 -33.81
N GLN A 738 24.35 -52.69 -33.30
CA GLN A 738 23.79 -52.75 -31.95
C GLN A 738 24.48 -53.66 -30.90
N PHE A 739 24.61 -53.16 -29.67
CA PHE A 739 24.55 -53.95 -28.43
C PHE A 739 23.77 -53.19 -27.34
N ASP A 740 22.75 -53.87 -26.80
CA ASP A 740 21.81 -53.41 -25.78
C ASP A 740 22.46 -53.16 -24.41
N PHE A 741 21.91 -52.20 -23.66
CA PHE A 741 22.25 -51.89 -22.27
C PHE A 741 21.05 -52.26 -21.37
N GLU A 742 21.19 -53.29 -20.53
CA GLU A 742 20.38 -53.45 -19.31
C GLU A 742 21.25 -53.09 -18.11
N GLY A 743 20.80 -52.15 -17.28
CA GLY A 743 21.50 -51.83 -16.02
C GLY A 743 21.16 -50.52 -15.32
N THR A 744 19.89 -50.33 -14.97
CA THR A 744 19.38 -49.62 -13.77
C THR A 744 19.92 -48.21 -13.41
N LEU A 745 19.14 -47.18 -13.76
CA LEU A 745 19.21 -45.82 -13.19
C LEU A 745 18.53 -45.80 -11.81
N GLY A 746 19.26 -45.33 -10.79
CA GLY A 746 18.67 -44.85 -9.55
C GLY A 746 18.31 -43.38 -9.73
N ALA A 747 17.01 -43.08 -9.88
CA ALA A 747 16.48 -41.73 -9.90
C ALA A 747 16.38 -41.18 -8.46
N GLU A 748 16.90 -39.99 -8.23
CA GLU A 748 16.60 -39.17 -7.06
C GLU A 748 15.33 -38.36 -7.39
N GLU A 749 14.23 -38.62 -6.67
CA GLU A 749 12.97 -37.87 -6.79
C GLU A 749 13.15 -36.46 -6.20
N GLU A 750 13.18 -35.43 -7.06
CA GLU A 750 12.89 -34.06 -6.61
C GLU A 750 11.39 -33.92 -6.34
N LYS A 751 11.04 -33.66 -5.07
CA LYS A 751 9.65 -33.45 -4.65
C LYS A 751 9.15 -32.08 -5.10
N SER A 752 8.00 -32.09 -5.78
CA SER A 752 7.22 -30.91 -6.15
C SER A 752 6.97 -29.97 -4.97
N PHE A 753 7.17 -28.66 -5.20
CA PHE A 753 6.96 -27.57 -4.24
C PHE A 753 5.57 -27.59 -3.57
N THR A 754 4.56 -28.15 -4.25
CA THR A 754 3.18 -28.26 -3.73
C THR A 754 3.01 -29.24 -2.58
N GLU A 755 4.00 -30.11 -2.32
CA GLU A 755 3.99 -31.07 -1.20
C GLU A 755 4.80 -30.61 0.01
N SER A 756 5.36 -29.40 -0.03
CA SER A 756 6.14 -28.84 1.07
C SER A 756 5.26 -28.35 2.22
N ASN A 757 5.69 -28.62 3.46
CA ASN A 757 5.08 -28.05 4.67
C ASN A 757 5.04 -26.51 4.63
N ALA A 758 5.93 -25.86 3.86
CA ALA A 758 5.92 -24.41 3.64
C ALA A 758 4.75 -23.95 2.76
N TYR A 759 4.40 -24.73 1.73
CA TYR A 759 3.25 -24.45 0.87
C TYR A 759 1.93 -24.58 1.63
N VAL A 760 1.79 -25.62 2.47
CA VAL A 760 0.63 -25.79 3.35
C VAL A 760 0.51 -24.64 4.36
N ALA A 761 1.63 -24.16 4.91
CA ALA A 761 1.65 -23.02 5.83
C ALA A 761 1.18 -21.72 5.15
N LEU A 762 1.62 -21.46 3.91
CA LEU A 762 1.18 -20.29 3.13
C LEU A 762 -0.32 -20.33 2.80
N LEU A 763 -0.86 -21.50 2.49
CA LEU A 763 -2.27 -21.68 2.18
C LEU A 763 -3.18 -21.43 3.40
N VAL A 764 -2.74 -21.85 4.59
CA VAL A 764 -3.45 -21.57 5.85
C VAL A 764 -3.46 -20.07 6.18
N ILE A 765 -2.34 -19.37 5.96
CA ILE A 765 -2.25 -17.91 6.18
C ILE A 765 -3.19 -17.17 5.23
N ALA A 766 -3.22 -17.55 3.94
CA ALA A 766 -4.12 -16.95 2.96
C ALA A 766 -5.60 -17.12 3.34
N ILE A 767 -6.01 -18.29 3.84
CA ILE A 767 -7.39 -18.55 4.29
C ILE A 767 -7.76 -17.68 5.51
N ILE A 768 -6.83 -17.47 6.44
CA ILE A 768 -7.06 -16.62 7.63
C ILE A 768 -7.26 -15.16 7.23
N VAL A 769 -6.50 -14.66 6.25
CA VAL A 769 -6.64 -13.28 5.74
C VAL A 769 -7.99 -13.08 5.05
N VAL A 770 -8.45 -14.05 4.26
CA VAL A 770 -9.77 -14.00 3.60
C VAL A 770 -10.92 -14.03 4.61
N LEU A 771 -10.82 -14.86 5.65
CA LEU A 771 -11.82 -14.91 6.72
C LEU A 771 -11.86 -13.61 7.53
N ALA A 772 -10.70 -13.01 7.83
CA ALA A 772 -10.62 -11.72 8.52
C ALA A 772 -11.25 -10.58 7.69
N ALA A 773 -11.01 -10.57 6.37
CA ALA A 773 -11.64 -9.61 5.46
C ALA A 773 -13.16 -9.80 5.39
N ALA A 774 -13.64 -11.04 5.31
CA ALA A 774 -15.07 -11.35 5.29
C ALA A 774 -15.78 -10.95 6.60
N ILE A 775 -15.14 -11.14 7.75
CA ILE A 775 -15.64 -10.70 9.06
C ILE A 775 -15.65 -9.16 9.14
N GLY A 776 -14.61 -8.49 8.63
CA GLY A 776 -14.57 -7.03 8.55
C GLY A 776 -15.70 -6.44 7.69
N ILE A 777 -16.00 -7.08 6.55
CA ILE A 777 -17.09 -6.66 5.65
C ILE A 777 -18.46 -6.88 6.30
N THR A 778 -18.67 -8.01 6.99
CA THR A 778 -19.96 -8.29 7.67
C THR A 778 -20.21 -7.37 8.88
N VAL A 779 -19.17 -7.01 9.63
CA VAL A 779 -19.29 -6.04 10.74
C VAL A 779 -19.58 -4.62 10.22
N ARG A 780 -19.12 -4.28 9.01
CA ARG A 780 -19.39 -2.97 8.37
C ARG A 780 -20.78 -2.87 7.74
N LEU A 781 -21.42 -4.00 7.43
CA LEU A 781 -22.79 -4.08 6.91
C LEU A 781 -23.87 -4.18 8.00
N LEU A 782 -23.47 -4.41 9.26
CA LEU A 782 -24.35 -4.52 10.43
C LEU A 782 -24.30 -3.29 11.36
N ARG A 783 -23.67 -2.20 10.91
CA ARG A 783 -23.61 -0.91 11.60
C ARG A 783 -24.39 0.16 10.85
#